data_AF-D8QAT8-F1
#
_entry.id   AF-D8QAT8-F1
#
_cell.length_a   1.000
_cell.length_b   1.000
_cell.length_c   1.000
_cell.angle_alpha   90.00
_cell.angle_beta   90.00
_cell.angle_gamma   90.00
#
_symmetry.space_group_name_H-M   'P 1'
#
loop_
_entity.id
_entity.type
_entity.pdbx_description
1 polymer ?
#
loop_
_entity_poly.entity_id
_entity_poly.type
_entity_poly.pdbx_seq_one_letter_code
_entity_poly.pdbx_strand_id
1 'polypeptide(L)'
;LTASGDSTSHRRQEYDSRFVALKPVTATGTLSDTHVLRSLGVDASLNHSGEEQVRGLLKKLQQICEIFNRSPFAKRKGLEMSLTAFATRLRGTNGDHANDVKKDNKLLLMWKLELTKISLGYDKLRQMSPEDAFCVIIPHARAVLLEVGGQAAWDALSDVVRAEKESAFMRSAAEEVGEQEYERLGASEKKRLSLFLFSGCCMHKELNSVKGGDTRMRTYYPNHPEVAPPVLLANKDNAAVLAGVKDGEQLTPAELRALSISGCGAVKATTLAGMICNNKDSKKGQHDRYIWYFDKELGPAVTARRFPDVSNTRFQSHCAASCEILVHLDLYRDFMRNGVYYKKEKPGFTNIEKNFFRALHCSTTLTEMAVLALYGLCVSCPYVRQIRGPGMSNLNALTLGPLHIRLRNFIEKLINDPSIILGDDAGYTTATFDGEEWERPGVFDAIVSLRPAMPHLQELLVEFLKGALETWERFTAEFDPSGDISQLTTEEQDEFWMPATNDANESALGGVRVNASARPNQTLHQFEAKDMFRRNDTQQFVDQEFIAEDHKFVRGEARLLQASRPQKQLQHAQVVHDEEEARRHQASEEQSNAKALERQIKLDNTVLITDAEKFVGVRKDALIDQLNYWRHRLLAKVEPNTKIPKNVDKVAELRKLLALFPGGVVPESERTIPKGKGHTLIVGPEAVLQDMPSISIASTEVVDHSVREEEGEEIDLLYESEVDDI
;
A
#
# COMPACT_ATOMS: atom_id res chain seq x y z
N LEU A 1 14.30 17.76 -12.88
CA LEU A 1 14.51 16.33 -12.52
C LEU A 1 13.51 15.96 -11.43
N THR A 2 12.75 14.89 -11.63
CA THR A 2 11.85 14.32 -10.61
C THR A 2 12.12 12.82 -10.51
N ALA A 3 11.81 12.22 -9.36
CA ALA A 3 11.98 10.78 -9.15
C ALA A 3 10.64 10.08 -8.98
N SER A 4 10.59 8.80 -9.26
CA SER A 4 9.42 7.98 -9.03
C SER A 4 9.83 6.60 -8.52
N GLY A 5 9.01 6.03 -7.63
CA GLY A 5 9.26 4.74 -7.03
C GLY A 5 7.97 4.00 -6.74
N ASP A 6 8.08 2.68 -6.69
CA ASP A 6 7.02 1.77 -6.27
C ASP A 6 7.64 0.51 -5.68
N SER A 7 6.88 -0.21 -4.88
CA SER A 7 7.32 -1.48 -4.32
C SER A 7 6.24 -2.55 -4.37
N THR A 8 6.64 -3.81 -4.45
CA THR A 8 5.74 -4.94 -4.33
C THR A 8 6.46 -6.16 -3.79
N SER A 9 5.68 -7.06 -3.19
CA SER A 9 6.20 -8.33 -2.70
C SER A 9 5.95 -9.44 -3.73
N HIS A 10 6.94 -10.33 -3.87
CA HIS A 10 6.76 -11.57 -4.62
C HIS A 10 7.46 -12.72 -3.90
N ARG A 11 6.67 -13.74 -3.49
CA ARG A 11 7.15 -14.90 -2.72
C ARG A 11 7.90 -14.51 -1.45
N ARG A 12 7.33 -13.60 -0.65
CA ARG A 12 7.89 -13.06 0.61
C ARG A 12 9.23 -12.33 0.45
N GLN A 13 9.54 -11.86 -0.76
CA GLN A 13 10.65 -10.94 -1.01
C GLN A 13 10.09 -9.62 -1.51
N GLU A 14 10.55 -8.51 -0.95
CA GLU A 14 10.21 -7.16 -1.40
C GLU A 14 11.08 -6.73 -2.59
N TYR A 15 10.46 -6.04 -3.54
CA TYR A 15 11.10 -5.48 -4.73
C TYR A 15 10.71 -4.02 -4.89
N ASP A 16 11.71 -3.17 -5.13
CA ASP A 16 11.53 -1.75 -5.40
C ASP A 16 11.88 -1.45 -6.86
N SER A 17 10.98 -0.76 -7.54
CA SER A 17 11.23 -0.17 -8.86
C SER A 17 11.47 1.33 -8.72
N ARG A 18 12.39 1.87 -9.51
CA ARG A 18 12.79 3.28 -9.44
C ARG A 18 12.97 3.88 -10.82
N PHE A 19 12.50 5.11 -11.01
CA PHE A 19 12.63 5.89 -12.24
C PHE A 19 13.00 7.33 -11.95
N VAL A 20 13.58 8.00 -12.94
CA VAL A 20 13.83 9.45 -12.95
C VAL A 20 13.26 10.07 -14.21
N ALA A 21 12.57 11.20 -14.05
CA ALA A 21 12.10 12.01 -15.17
C ALA A 21 13.07 13.16 -15.42
N LEU A 22 13.49 13.31 -16.68
CA LEU A 22 14.44 14.33 -17.10
C LEU A 22 14.28 14.68 -18.58
N LYS A 23 14.80 15.84 -18.97
CA LYS A 23 15.04 16.19 -20.38
C LYS A 23 16.41 15.66 -20.79
N PRO A 24 16.52 14.76 -21.77
CA PRO A 24 17.81 14.27 -22.23
C PRO A 24 18.57 15.38 -22.96
N VAL A 25 19.91 15.30 -22.96
CA VAL A 25 20.75 16.17 -23.78
C VAL A 25 20.75 15.65 -25.22
N THR A 26 20.49 16.53 -26.17
CA THR A 26 20.49 16.25 -27.61
C THR A 26 21.92 16.20 -28.16
N ALA A 27 22.10 15.72 -29.39
CA ALA A 27 23.39 15.70 -30.06
C ALA A 27 24.04 17.09 -30.20
N THR A 28 23.23 18.17 -30.17
CA THR A 28 23.71 19.56 -30.20
C THR A 28 24.13 20.10 -28.83
N GLY A 29 24.04 19.30 -27.77
CA GLY A 29 24.40 19.69 -26.40
C GLY A 29 23.33 20.48 -25.66
N THR A 30 22.14 20.67 -26.25
CA THR A 30 20.99 21.35 -25.63
C THR A 30 20.03 20.34 -25.02
N LEU A 31 19.24 20.75 -24.01
CA LEU A 31 18.16 19.91 -23.49
C LEU A 31 17.09 19.70 -24.57
N SER A 32 16.55 18.49 -24.62
CA SER A 32 15.40 18.15 -25.44
C SER A 32 14.14 18.87 -24.93
N ASP A 33 13.22 19.19 -25.83
CA ASP A 33 11.91 19.73 -25.49
C ASP A 33 11.00 18.71 -24.79
N THR A 34 11.33 17.41 -24.87
CA THR A 34 10.53 16.32 -24.31
C THR A 34 11.16 15.70 -23.08
N HIS A 35 10.32 15.35 -22.11
CA HIS A 35 10.71 14.55 -20.96
C HIS A 35 10.77 13.07 -21.31
N VAL A 36 11.71 12.36 -20.69
CA VAL A 36 11.80 10.90 -20.73
C VAL A 36 11.84 10.35 -19.31
N LEU A 37 11.31 9.15 -19.14
CA LEU A 37 11.45 8.36 -17.91
C LEU A 37 12.58 7.36 -18.10
N ARG A 38 13.65 7.48 -17.30
CA ARG A 38 14.75 6.52 -17.26
C ARG A 38 14.62 5.63 -16.02
N SER A 39 14.71 4.32 -16.22
CA SER A 39 14.72 3.35 -15.14
C SER A 39 16.06 3.39 -14.42
N LEU A 40 16.02 3.39 -13.10
CA LEU A 40 17.16 3.11 -12.23
C LEU A 40 17.24 1.62 -11.86
N GLY A 41 16.39 0.78 -12.42
CA GLY A 41 16.36 -0.67 -12.19
C GLY A 41 15.30 -1.10 -11.19
N VAL A 42 15.24 -2.42 -11.01
CA VAL A 42 14.43 -3.08 -9.98
C VAL A 42 15.39 -3.82 -9.06
N ASP A 43 15.38 -3.47 -7.78
CA ASP A 43 16.22 -4.08 -6.76
C ASP A 43 15.33 -4.80 -5.73
N ALA A 44 15.85 -5.81 -5.07
CA ALA A 44 15.18 -6.40 -3.92
C ALA A 44 15.58 -5.66 -2.65
N SER A 45 14.62 -5.39 -1.78
CA SER A 45 14.80 -4.74 -0.48
C SER A 45 14.58 -5.74 0.65
N LEU A 46 15.18 -5.45 1.80
CA LEU A 46 15.07 -6.31 2.98
C LEU A 46 13.67 -6.22 3.62
N ASN A 47 13.03 -5.05 3.50
CA ASN A 47 11.67 -4.77 3.94
C ASN A 47 11.09 -3.59 3.15
N HIS A 48 9.80 -3.35 3.33
CA HIS A 48 9.03 -2.29 2.65
C HIS A 48 9.09 -0.93 3.36
N SER A 49 10.00 -0.73 4.33
CA SER A 49 10.06 0.56 5.04
C SER A 49 10.59 1.66 4.14
N GLY A 50 10.00 2.86 4.26
CA GLY A 50 10.45 4.01 3.49
C GLY A 50 11.93 4.38 3.71
N GLU A 51 12.47 4.16 4.91
CA GLU A 51 13.90 4.32 5.16
C GLU A 51 14.77 3.37 4.32
N GLU A 52 14.35 2.12 4.15
CA GLU A 52 15.07 1.16 3.30
C GLU A 52 14.92 1.50 1.82
N GLN A 53 13.74 1.92 1.38
CA GLN A 53 13.49 2.34 -0.01
C GLN A 53 14.37 3.54 -0.40
N VAL A 54 14.43 4.58 0.43
CA VAL A 54 15.29 5.76 0.22
C VAL A 54 16.77 5.37 0.31
N ARG A 55 17.17 4.56 1.29
CA ARG A 55 18.56 4.07 1.39
C ARG A 55 18.98 3.30 0.15
N GLY A 56 18.11 2.42 -0.36
CA GLY A 56 18.31 1.68 -1.60
C GLY A 56 18.49 2.59 -2.80
N LEU A 57 17.63 3.61 -2.94
CA LEU A 57 17.74 4.61 -4.00
C LEU A 57 19.08 5.37 -3.93
N LEU A 58 19.45 5.89 -2.76
CA LEU A 58 20.69 6.66 -2.59
C LEU A 58 21.93 5.80 -2.86
N LYS A 59 21.93 4.54 -2.40
CA LYS A 59 22.99 3.58 -2.69
C LYS A 59 23.11 3.31 -4.19
N LYS A 60 21.98 3.15 -4.89
CA LYS A 60 21.97 2.95 -6.35
C LYS A 60 22.53 4.16 -7.09
N LEU A 61 22.09 5.37 -6.72
CA LEU A 61 22.59 6.62 -7.31
C LEU A 61 24.10 6.79 -7.06
N GLN A 62 24.58 6.47 -5.86
CA GLN A 62 26.01 6.52 -5.53
C GLN A 62 26.83 5.57 -6.42
N GLN A 63 26.37 4.33 -6.59
CA GLN A 63 27.02 3.36 -7.48
C GLN A 63 27.06 3.85 -8.94
N ILE A 64 25.98 4.47 -9.42
CA ILE A 64 25.94 5.06 -10.77
C ILE A 64 26.98 6.17 -10.89
N CYS A 65 27.05 7.10 -9.93
CA CYS A 65 28.05 8.18 -9.90
C CYS A 65 29.48 7.61 -9.95
N GLU A 66 29.78 6.63 -9.11
CA GLU A 66 31.13 6.04 -9.00
C GLU A 66 31.57 5.34 -10.29
N ILE A 67 30.69 4.54 -10.90
CA ILE A 67 31.00 3.85 -12.16
C ILE A 67 31.16 4.86 -13.29
N PHE A 68 30.26 5.86 -13.37
CA PHE A 68 30.32 6.89 -14.41
C PHE A 68 31.61 7.71 -14.31
N ASN A 69 31.95 8.24 -13.13
CA ASN A 69 33.12 9.10 -12.94
C ASN A 69 34.46 8.36 -13.16
N ARG A 70 34.51 7.04 -12.90
CA ARG A 70 35.69 6.22 -13.22
C ARG A 70 35.83 5.91 -14.70
N SER A 71 34.75 6.05 -15.48
CA SER A 71 34.71 5.63 -16.88
C SER A 71 35.61 6.47 -17.80
N PRO A 72 36.20 5.87 -18.84
CA PRO A 72 36.93 6.60 -19.87
C PRO A 72 36.04 7.61 -20.60
N PHE A 73 34.75 7.31 -20.78
CA PHE A 73 33.77 8.20 -21.38
C PHE A 73 33.67 9.53 -20.62
N ALA A 74 33.42 9.47 -19.31
CA ALA A 74 33.27 10.67 -18.48
C ALA A 74 34.56 11.50 -18.49
N LYS A 75 35.72 10.85 -18.32
CA LYS A 75 37.04 11.50 -18.37
C LYS A 75 37.29 12.18 -19.72
N ARG A 76 37.00 11.49 -20.83
CA ARG A 76 37.17 12.00 -22.19
C ARG A 76 36.27 13.20 -22.48
N LYS A 77 35.06 13.21 -21.95
CA LYS A 77 34.08 14.29 -22.13
C LYS A 77 34.20 15.40 -21.07
N GLY A 78 35.07 15.24 -20.07
CA GLY A 78 35.18 16.18 -18.95
C GLY A 78 33.89 16.26 -18.11
N LEU A 79 33.16 15.15 -18.01
CA LEU A 79 31.90 15.08 -17.29
C LEU A 79 32.09 14.48 -15.90
N GLU A 80 31.31 14.97 -14.94
CA GLU A 80 31.27 14.46 -13.58
C GLU A 80 29.82 14.39 -13.10
N MET A 81 29.49 13.34 -12.36
CA MET A 81 28.20 13.14 -11.73
C MET A 81 28.37 13.02 -10.22
N SER A 82 27.56 13.73 -9.44
CA SER A 82 27.61 13.66 -7.98
C SER A 82 26.21 13.62 -7.36
N LEU A 83 26.11 13.04 -6.16
CA LEU A 83 24.86 13.04 -5.40
C LEU A 83 24.38 14.47 -5.09
N THR A 84 25.31 15.39 -4.78
CA THR A 84 24.99 16.81 -4.56
C THR A 84 24.37 17.45 -5.79
N ALA A 85 24.89 17.17 -6.98
CA ALA A 85 24.34 17.66 -8.24
C ALA A 85 22.93 17.09 -8.52
N PHE A 86 22.67 15.84 -8.15
CA PHE A 86 21.36 15.22 -8.26
C PHE A 86 20.36 15.85 -7.27
N ALA A 87 20.72 15.90 -5.99
CA ALA A 87 19.88 16.43 -4.91
C ALA A 87 19.45 17.88 -5.16
N THR A 88 20.39 18.75 -5.55
CA THR A 88 20.10 20.16 -5.85
C THR A 88 19.16 20.33 -7.05
N ARG A 89 19.14 19.39 -8.00
CA ARG A 89 18.27 19.39 -9.19
C ARG A 89 16.97 18.60 -9.02
N LEU A 90 16.86 17.76 -8.00
CA LEU A 90 15.64 17.01 -7.72
C LEU A 90 14.54 17.96 -7.23
N ARG A 91 13.38 17.92 -7.87
CA ARG A 91 12.26 18.86 -7.64
C ARG A 91 11.04 18.21 -6.99
N GLY A 92 11.06 16.90 -6.82
CA GLY A 92 9.97 16.18 -6.18
C GLY A 92 9.90 14.73 -6.57
N THR A 93 8.86 14.05 -6.08
CA THR A 93 8.60 12.64 -6.35
C THR A 93 7.17 12.37 -6.80
N ASN A 94 7.00 11.27 -7.55
CA ASN A 94 5.71 10.71 -7.91
C ASN A 94 5.63 9.22 -7.53
N GLY A 95 4.50 8.78 -7.02
CA GLY A 95 4.28 7.39 -6.59
C GLY A 95 2.81 7.16 -6.26
N ASP A 96 2.48 6.08 -5.56
CA ASP A 96 1.14 5.88 -5.02
C ASP A 96 0.83 6.89 -3.87
N HIS A 97 -0.33 6.77 -3.22
CA HIS A 97 -0.72 7.62 -2.09
C HIS A 97 -0.51 6.96 -0.72
N ALA A 98 0.32 5.94 -0.63
CA ALA A 98 0.58 5.22 0.61
C ALA A 98 1.43 6.06 1.60
N ASN A 99 1.37 5.69 2.88
CA ASN A 99 1.98 6.49 3.95
C ASN A 99 3.51 6.41 3.95
N ASP A 100 4.05 5.25 3.56
CA ASP A 100 5.46 5.00 3.26
C ASP A 100 5.95 5.90 2.11
N VAL A 101 5.23 6.02 0.99
CA VAL A 101 5.62 6.92 -0.10
C VAL A 101 5.63 8.40 0.33
N LYS A 102 4.70 8.82 1.18
CA LYS A 102 4.73 10.16 1.79
C LYS A 102 5.94 10.34 2.73
N LYS A 103 6.35 9.29 3.42
CA LYS A 103 7.53 9.28 4.28
C LYS A 103 8.82 9.38 3.44
N ASP A 104 8.89 8.68 2.32
CA ASP A 104 9.98 8.76 1.35
C ASP A 104 10.17 10.16 0.81
N ASN A 105 9.07 10.81 0.42
CA ASN A 105 9.12 12.20 -0.05
C ASN A 105 9.73 13.13 1.00
N LYS A 106 9.37 12.97 2.29
CA LYS A 106 9.96 13.75 3.40
C LYS A 106 11.44 13.45 3.61
N LEU A 107 11.83 12.17 3.60
CA LEU A 107 13.22 11.76 3.77
C LEU A 107 14.10 12.28 2.63
N LEU A 108 13.60 12.24 1.38
CA LEU A 108 14.30 12.79 0.22
C LEU A 108 14.39 14.32 0.26
N LEU A 109 13.38 15.02 0.78
CA LEU A 109 13.46 16.46 1.03
C LEU A 109 14.54 16.78 2.07
N MET A 110 14.59 16.04 3.18
CA MET A 110 15.63 16.22 4.21
C MET A 110 17.03 16.03 3.61
N TRP A 111 17.24 14.94 2.88
CA TRP A 111 18.48 14.66 2.18
C TRP A 111 18.85 15.74 1.15
N LYS A 112 17.86 16.22 0.39
CA LYS A 112 18.03 17.34 -0.56
C LYS A 112 18.52 18.60 0.15
N LEU A 113 17.87 18.97 1.25
CA LEU A 113 18.20 20.18 2.01
C LEU A 113 19.60 20.08 2.62
N GLU A 114 19.95 18.92 3.20
CA GLU A 114 21.29 18.65 3.72
C GLU A 114 22.35 18.90 2.63
N LEU A 115 22.22 18.26 1.47
CA LEU A 115 23.18 18.42 0.38
C LEU A 115 23.19 19.82 -0.24
N THR A 116 22.05 20.50 -0.23
CA THR A 116 21.95 21.89 -0.70
C THR A 116 22.74 22.83 0.22
N LYS A 117 22.59 22.69 1.53
CA LYS A 117 23.35 23.47 2.52
C LYS A 117 24.85 23.21 2.40
N ILE A 118 25.24 21.95 2.26
CA ILE A 118 26.65 21.56 2.03
C ILE A 118 27.21 22.24 0.78
N SER A 119 26.44 22.27 -0.32
CA SER A 119 26.85 22.95 -1.54
C SER A 119 27.08 24.44 -1.32
N LEU A 120 26.16 25.12 -0.64
CA LEU A 120 26.30 26.53 -0.28
C LEU A 120 27.55 26.78 0.57
N GLY A 121 27.82 25.88 1.52
CA GLY A 121 29.01 25.96 2.37
C GLY A 121 30.31 25.84 1.60
N TYR A 122 30.41 24.88 0.67
CA TYR A 122 31.58 24.77 -0.20
C TYR A 122 31.77 26.01 -1.08
N ASP A 123 30.69 26.54 -1.66
CA ASP A 123 30.77 27.74 -2.49
C ASP A 123 31.20 28.95 -1.66
N LYS A 124 30.74 29.06 -0.42
CA LYS A 124 31.16 30.11 0.50
C LYS A 124 32.61 29.98 0.93
N LEU A 125 33.05 28.77 1.29
CA LEU A 125 34.45 28.49 1.65
C LEU A 125 35.41 28.85 0.51
N ARG A 126 35.02 28.62 -0.75
CA ARG A 126 35.82 29.01 -1.94
C ARG A 126 35.90 30.53 -2.14
N GLN A 127 34.92 31.28 -1.64
CA GLN A 127 34.86 32.74 -1.75
C GLN A 127 35.54 33.45 -0.56
N MET A 128 35.76 32.75 0.55
CA MET A 128 36.44 33.29 1.72
C MET A 128 37.92 33.57 1.43
N SER A 129 38.51 34.47 2.23
CA SER A 129 39.96 34.58 2.30
C SER A 129 40.55 33.26 2.82
N PRO A 130 41.79 32.89 2.44
CA PRO A 130 42.45 31.71 3.01
C PRO A 130 42.47 31.72 4.53
N GLU A 131 42.69 32.88 5.15
CA GLU A 131 42.73 33.06 6.60
C GLU A 131 41.39 32.73 7.27
N ASP A 132 40.28 33.24 6.71
CA ASP A 132 38.94 32.99 7.23
C ASP A 132 38.52 31.53 7.02
N ALA A 133 38.84 30.96 5.85
CA ALA A 133 38.57 29.55 5.57
C ALA A 133 39.32 28.63 6.54
N PHE A 134 40.59 28.93 6.86
CA PHE A 134 41.35 28.17 7.86
C PHE A 134 40.74 28.27 9.26
N CYS A 135 40.26 29.44 9.67
CA CYS A 135 39.59 29.60 10.97
C CYS A 135 38.38 28.66 11.12
N VAL A 136 37.64 28.43 10.03
CA VAL A 136 36.51 27.49 10.02
C VAL A 136 37.00 26.04 9.94
N ILE A 137 37.95 25.72 9.06
CA ILE A 137 38.35 24.32 8.78
C ILE A 137 39.16 23.70 9.94
N ILE A 138 40.03 24.48 10.60
CA ILE A 138 40.94 23.97 11.64
C ILE A 138 40.21 23.27 12.80
N PRO A 139 39.12 23.80 13.37
CA PRO A 139 38.33 23.10 14.38
C PRO A 139 37.88 21.68 13.96
N HIS A 140 37.37 21.54 12.73
CA HIS A 140 36.91 20.25 12.18
C HIS A 140 38.08 19.30 11.96
N ALA A 141 39.18 19.79 11.38
CA ALA A 141 40.39 19.00 11.20
C ALA A 141 40.97 18.53 12.55
N ARG A 142 40.95 19.37 13.58
CA ARG A 142 41.39 19.01 14.94
C ARG A 142 40.51 17.94 15.57
N ALA A 143 39.20 18.00 15.38
CA ALA A 143 38.27 16.98 15.89
C ALA A 143 38.58 15.60 15.28
N VAL A 144 38.79 15.54 13.96
CA VAL A 144 39.17 14.30 13.27
C VAL A 144 40.56 13.82 13.69
N LEU A 145 41.53 14.73 13.86
CA LEU A 145 42.86 14.39 14.39
C LEU A 145 42.78 13.76 15.78
N LEU A 146 41.90 14.26 16.65
CA LEU A 146 41.67 13.68 17.98
C LEU A 146 40.99 12.31 17.90
N GLU A 147 40.01 12.14 17.01
CA GLU A 147 39.30 10.87 16.79
C GLU A 147 40.26 9.75 16.37
N VAL A 148 41.23 10.05 15.50
CA VAL A 148 42.22 9.04 15.05
C VAL A 148 43.32 8.77 16.07
N GLY A 149 43.39 9.51 17.19
CA GLY A 149 44.41 9.34 18.23
C GLY A 149 45.62 10.27 18.13
N GLY A 150 45.50 11.40 17.44
CA GLY A 150 46.51 12.44 17.34
C GLY A 150 47.40 12.35 16.08
N GLN A 151 48.36 13.28 15.97
CA GLN A 151 49.17 13.47 14.77
C GLN A 151 49.95 12.22 14.34
N ALA A 152 50.55 11.48 15.28
CA ALA A 152 51.31 10.28 14.96
C ALA A 152 50.45 9.17 14.33
N ALA A 153 49.20 9.03 14.79
CA ALA A 153 48.26 8.07 14.23
C ALA A 153 47.74 8.52 12.85
N TRP A 154 47.52 9.83 12.68
CA TRP A 154 47.18 10.43 11.38
C TRP A 154 48.26 10.22 10.32
N ASP A 155 49.51 10.46 10.68
CA ASP A 155 50.66 10.32 9.77
C ASP A 155 50.89 8.85 9.36
N ALA A 156 50.44 7.91 10.20
CA ALA A 156 50.48 6.47 9.91
C ALA A 156 49.32 5.96 9.03
N LEU A 157 48.30 6.78 8.76
CA LEU A 157 47.21 6.42 7.84
C LEU A 157 47.72 6.33 6.40
N SER A 158 47.20 5.36 5.64
CA SER A 158 47.40 5.31 4.19
C SER A 158 46.81 6.55 3.51
N ASP A 159 47.34 6.92 2.34
CA ASP A 159 46.88 8.09 1.58
C ASP A 159 45.37 8.05 1.28
N VAL A 160 44.81 6.86 1.02
CA VAL A 160 43.37 6.68 0.75
C VAL A 160 42.54 7.05 1.97
N VAL A 161 42.84 6.45 3.12
CA VAL A 161 42.13 6.72 4.38
C VAL A 161 42.31 8.17 4.82
N ARG A 162 43.49 8.75 4.58
CA ARG A 162 43.75 10.16 4.85
C ARG A 162 42.87 11.06 3.99
N ALA A 163 42.81 10.82 2.68
CA ALA A 163 41.96 11.58 1.76
C ALA A 163 40.45 11.45 2.10
N GLU A 164 40.00 10.28 2.55
CA GLU A 164 38.64 10.08 3.05
C GLU A 164 38.34 10.94 4.29
N LYS A 165 39.26 10.92 5.27
CA LYS A 165 39.13 11.74 6.49
C LYS A 165 39.25 13.23 6.21
N GLU A 166 40.09 13.63 5.25
CA GLU A 166 40.20 15.01 4.75
C GLU A 166 38.90 15.48 4.11
N SER A 167 38.32 14.65 3.23
CA SER A 167 37.03 14.93 2.63
C SER A 167 35.92 15.04 3.69
N ALA A 168 35.97 14.21 4.73
CA ALA A 168 35.00 14.22 5.82
C ALA A 168 35.04 15.52 6.65
N PHE A 169 36.23 15.98 7.11
CA PHE A 169 36.28 17.23 7.86
C PHE A 169 35.97 18.44 6.98
N MET A 170 36.35 18.41 5.69
CA MET A 170 36.00 19.47 4.75
C MET A 170 34.50 19.55 4.53
N ARG A 171 33.83 18.40 4.45
CA ARG A 171 32.37 18.32 4.40
C ARG A 171 31.73 18.88 5.66
N SER A 172 32.23 18.50 6.84
CA SER A 172 31.69 19.00 8.12
C SER A 172 31.84 20.52 8.27
N ALA A 173 32.99 21.07 7.86
CA ALA A 173 33.19 22.53 7.79
C ALA A 173 32.20 23.20 6.81
N ALA A 174 31.96 22.59 5.64
CA ALA A 174 30.98 23.07 4.67
C ALA A 174 29.54 22.96 5.20
N GLU A 175 29.18 21.94 5.96
CA GLU A 175 27.87 21.82 6.61
C GLU A 175 27.61 23.00 7.55
N GLU A 176 28.58 23.34 8.41
CA GLU A 176 28.46 24.46 9.36
C GLU A 176 28.28 25.81 8.64
N VAL A 177 29.16 26.12 7.67
CA VAL A 177 29.07 27.36 6.90
C VAL A 177 27.80 27.40 6.06
N GLY A 178 27.43 26.26 5.48
CA GLY A 178 26.25 26.10 4.66
C GLY A 178 24.95 26.37 5.41
N GLU A 179 24.84 25.92 6.66
CA GLU A 179 23.69 26.22 7.52
C GLU A 179 23.57 27.73 7.75
N GLN A 180 24.68 28.40 8.05
CA GLN A 180 24.70 29.85 8.27
C GLN A 180 24.33 30.63 7.01
N GLU A 181 24.88 30.25 5.85
CA GLU A 181 24.56 30.89 4.59
C GLU A 181 23.12 30.64 4.19
N TYR A 182 22.61 29.41 4.36
CA TYR A 182 21.20 29.10 4.11
C TYR A 182 20.29 29.97 4.99
N GLU A 183 20.60 30.13 6.28
CA GLU A 183 19.80 30.96 7.17
C GLU A 183 19.79 32.45 6.82
N ARG A 184 20.87 32.95 6.21
CA ARG A 184 20.97 34.33 5.69
C ARG A 184 20.17 34.57 4.42
N LEU A 185 19.76 33.53 3.70
CA LEU A 185 18.96 33.67 2.48
C LEU A 185 17.60 34.29 2.77
N GLY A 186 17.14 35.13 1.84
CA GLY A 186 15.78 35.67 1.87
C GLY A 186 14.72 34.57 1.70
N ALA A 187 13.49 34.83 2.16
CA ALA A 187 12.40 33.84 2.12
C ALA A 187 12.14 33.26 0.72
N SER A 188 12.22 34.08 -0.33
CA SER A 188 12.05 33.64 -1.73
C SER A 188 13.11 32.62 -2.15
N GLU A 189 14.36 32.86 -1.76
CA GLU A 189 15.46 31.98 -2.15
C GLU A 189 15.48 30.69 -1.34
N LYS A 190 15.18 30.76 -0.03
CA LYS A 190 14.93 29.57 0.79
C LYS A 190 13.82 28.71 0.17
N LYS A 191 12.69 29.33 -0.20
CA LYS A 191 11.58 28.62 -0.86
C LYS A 191 12.01 27.92 -2.15
N ARG A 192 12.78 28.60 -3.00
CA ARG A 192 13.29 28.01 -4.26
C ARG A 192 14.19 26.79 -4.02
N LEU A 193 15.04 26.84 -2.99
CA LEU A 193 15.94 25.73 -2.66
C LEU A 193 15.22 24.57 -1.95
N SER A 194 14.21 24.88 -1.13
CA SER A 194 13.42 23.90 -0.39
C SER A 194 12.20 23.38 -1.17
N LEU A 195 11.90 23.93 -2.35
CA LEU A 195 10.78 23.49 -3.17
C LEU A 195 10.96 22.02 -3.54
N PHE A 196 9.99 21.21 -3.11
CA PHE A 196 9.99 19.78 -3.35
C PHE A 196 8.55 19.28 -3.39
N LEU A 197 8.13 18.87 -4.57
CA LEU A 197 6.76 18.55 -4.86
C LEU A 197 6.48 17.06 -4.65
N PHE A 198 5.22 16.75 -4.42
CA PHE A 198 4.71 15.39 -4.45
C PHE A 198 3.46 15.37 -5.33
N SER A 199 3.38 14.39 -6.23
CA SER A 199 2.14 14.11 -6.95
C SER A 199 1.83 12.63 -6.86
N GLY A 200 0.65 12.27 -6.36
CA GLY A 200 0.25 10.87 -6.29
C GLY A 200 -0.40 10.37 -7.58
N CYS A 201 -0.27 9.07 -7.82
CA CYS A 201 -0.74 8.38 -9.01
C CYS A 201 -2.24 8.55 -9.22
N CYS A 202 -2.63 9.03 -10.41
CA CYS A 202 -4.02 9.29 -10.74
C CYS A 202 -4.92 8.05 -10.72
N MET A 203 -4.38 6.86 -11.01
CA MET A 203 -5.14 5.62 -10.97
C MET A 203 -5.42 5.16 -9.54
N HIS A 204 -4.50 5.42 -8.61
CA HIS A 204 -4.75 5.18 -7.19
C HIS A 204 -5.78 6.15 -6.61
N LYS A 205 -5.86 7.40 -7.09
CA LYS A 205 -6.93 8.34 -6.71
C LYS A 205 -8.30 7.80 -7.12
N GLU A 206 -8.41 7.32 -8.36
CA GLU A 206 -9.63 6.70 -8.88
C GLU A 206 -10.01 5.45 -8.06
N LEU A 207 -9.08 4.52 -7.87
CA LEU A 207 -9.33 3.30 -7.08
C LEU A 207 -9.82 3.61 -5.67
N ASN A 208 -9.16 4.55 -5.01
CA ASN A 208 -9.53 4.94 -3.65
C ASN A 208 -10.90 5.63 -3.63
N SER A 209 -11.27 6.39 -4.66
CA SER A 209 -12.60 7.02 -4.74
C SER A 209 -13.74 5.99 -4.78
N VAL A 210 -13.55 4.87 -5.48
CA VAL A 210 -14.50 3.74 -5.48
C VAL A 210 -14.60 3.13 -4.08
N LYS A 211 -13.46 2.92 -3.41
CA LYS A 211 -13.41 2.41 -2.02
C LYS A 211 -14.12 3.36 -1.05
N GLY A 212 -13.93 4.67 -1.20
CA GLY A 212 -14.58 5.70 -0.40
C GLY A 212 -16.10 5.72 -0.59
N GLY A 213 -16.56 5.61 -1.84
CA GLY A 213 -17.97 5.49 -2.16
C GLY A 213 -18.61 4.24 -1.57
N ASP A 214 -17.99 3.06 -1.73
CA ASP A 214 -18.49 1.80 -1.17
C ASP A 214 -18.56 1.86 0.36
N THR A 215 -17.48 2.36 0.99
CA THR A 215 -17.41 2.51 2.45
C THR A 215 -18.58 3.35 2.98
N ARG A 216 -18.87 4.50 2.34
CA ARG A 216 -19.98 5.36 2.77
C ARG A 216 -21.34 4.76 2.46
N MET A 217 -21.55 4.21 1.27
CA MET A 217 -22.78 3.53 0.90
C MET A 217 -23.16 2.45 1.93
N ARG A 218 -22.19 1.65 2.41
CA ARG A 218 -22.44 0.60 3.41
C ARG A 218 -22.91 1.12 4.78
N THR A 219 -22.64 2.39 5.09
CA THR A 219 -23.18 3.05 6.31
C THR A 219 -24.66 3.41 6.20
N TYR A 220 -25.26 3.30 5.01
CA TYR A 220 -26.68 3.56 4.82
C TYR A 220 -27.56 2.59 5.61
N TYR A 221 -27.27 1.28 5.55
CA TYR A 221 -28.14 0.25 6.14
C TYR A 221 -28.25 0.32 7.67
N PRO A 222 -27.17 0.51 8.46
CA PRO A 222 -27.30 0.69 9.91
C PRO A 222 -28.15 1.90 10.32
N ASN A 223 -28.25 2.92 9.45
CA ASN A 223 -29.04 4.12 9.68
C ASN A 223 -30.50 4.00 9.17
N HIS A 224 -30.81 2.95 8.40
CA HIS A 224 -32.10 2.70 7.76
C HIS A 224 -32.52 1.24 8.00
N PRO A 225 -32.90 0.88 9.24
CA PRO A 225 -33.21 -0.51 9.60
C PRO A 225 -34.43 -1.09 8.85
N GLU A 226 -35.26 -0.25 8.24
CA GLU A 226 -36.35 -0.63 7.36
C GLU A 226 -35.90 -1.18 6.00
N VAL A 227 -34.66 -0.90 5.61
CA VAL A 227 -34.08 -1.36 4.34
C VAL A 227 -33.33 -2.67 4.56
N ALA A 228 -33.74 -3.71 3.85
CA ALA A 228 -33.06 -5.00 3.92
C ALA A 228 -31.61 -4.87 3.44
N PRO A 229 -30.60 -5.23 4.27
CA PRO A 229 -29.20 -5.12 3.89
C PRO A 229 -28.83 -6.13 2.79
N PRO A 230 -27.68 -5.94 2.12
CA PRO A 230 -27.16 -6.90 1.15
C PRO A 230 -26.98 -8.28 1.79
N VAL A 231 -27.14 -9.32 0.97
CA VAL A 231 -26.99 -10.69 1.47
C VAL A 231 -25.59 -10.92 2.04
N LEU A 232 -25.53 -11.55 3.21
CA LEU A 232 -24.27 -11.96 3.84
C LEU A 232 -23.64 -13.11 3.04
N LEU A 233 -22.37 -12.95 2.67
CA LEU A 233 -21.60 -13.87 1.83
C LEU A 233 -20.46 -14.49 2.66
N ALA A 234 -20.83 -15.11 3.78
CA ALA A 234 -19.90 -15.72 4.75
C ALA A 234 -19.04 -16.83 4.12
N ASN A 235 -17.77 -16.91 4.51
CA ASN A 235 -16.90 -18.02 4.12
C ASN A 235 -17.40 -19.36 4.69
N LYS A 236 -16.77 -20.48 4.33
CA LYS A 236 -17.32 -21.81 4.66
C LYS A 236 -17.47 -22.01 6.17
N ASP A 237 -16.46 -21.60 6.92
CA ASP A 237 -16.42 -21.79 8.36
C ASP A 237 -17.40 -20.87 9.09
N ASN A 238 -17.44 -19.59 8.72
CA ASN A 238 -18.40 -18.65 9.28
C ASN A 238 -19.82 -19.06 8.94
N ALA A 239 -20.07 -19.56 7.73
CA ALA A 239 -21.39 -20.08 7.36
C ALA A 239 -21.80 -21.28 8.21
N ALA A 240 -20.85 -22.16 8.57
CA ALA A 240 -21.11 -23.28 9.46
C ALA A 240 -21.42 -22.82 10.90
N VAL A 241 -20.66 -21.84 11.42
CA VAL A 241 -20.92 -21.22 12.73
C VAL A 241 -22.29 -20.55 12.77
N LEU A 242 -22.68 -19.85 11.69
CA LEU A 242 -23.94 -19.11 11.61
C LEU A 242 -25.16 -19.97 11.25
N ALA A 243 -24.98 -21.23 10.86
CA ALA A 243 -26.07 -22.08 10.36
C ALA A 243 -27.15 -22.39 11.41
N GLY A 244 -26.81 -22.32 12.71
CA GLY A 244 -27.71 -22.61 13.83
C GLY A 244 -28.39 -21.39 14.46
N VAL A 245 -27.99 -20.17 14.08
CA VAL A 245 -28.49 -18.93 14.66
C VAL A 245 -29.96 -18.71 14.29
N LYS A 246 -30.83 -18.51 15.29
CA LYS A 246 -32.23 -18.12 15.06
C LYS A 246 -32.44 -16.63 15.31
N ASP A 247 -33.44 -16.07 14.64
CA ASP A 247 -33.82 -14.66 14.80
C ASP A 247 -34.20 -14.37 16.27
N GLY A 248 -33.53 -13.37 16.86
CA GLY A 248 -33.78 -12.92 18.23
C GLY A 248 -32.98 -13.62 19.33
N GLU A 249 -32.14 -14.61 19.00
CA GLU A 249 -31.23 -15.23 19.97
C GLU A 249 -30.01 -14.34 20.27
N GLN A 250 -29.52 -14.38 21.52
CA GLN A 250 -28.24 -13.76 21.85
C GLN A 250 -27.12 -14.57 21.19
N LEU A 251 -26.40 -13.92 20.29
CA LEU A 251 -25.26 -14.50 19.59
C LEU A 251 -24.11 -14.79 20.56
N THR A 252 -23.54 -15.98 20.46
CA THR A 252 -22.28 -16.34 21.12
C THR A 252 -21.13 -15.47 20.61
N PRO A 253 -20.01 -15.36 21.34
CA PRO A 253 -18.83 -14.63 20.86
C PRO A 253 -18.30 -15.11 19.51
N ALA A 254 -18.40 -16.42 19.23
CA ALA A 254 -17.98 -17.01 17.95
C ALA A 254 -18.92 -16.59 16.81
N GLU A 255 -20.24 -16.60 17.03
CA GLU A 255 -21.23 -16.17 16.04
C GLU A 255 -21.15 -14.66 15.79
N LEU A 256 -20.97 -13.84 16.82
CA LEU A 256 -20.72 -12.40 16.67
C LEU A 256 -19.48 -12.12 15.83
N ARG A 257 -18.39 -12.85 16.10
CA ARG A 257 -17.16 -12.74 15.32
C ARG A 257 -17.41 -13.15 13.87
N ALA A 258 -18.00 -14.33 13.64
CA ALA A 258 -18.31 -14.85 12.31
C ALA A 258 -19.20 -13.88 11.50
N LEU A 259 -20.19 -13.26 12.13
CA LEU A 259 -21.03 -12.24 11.51
C LEU A 259 -20.23 -10.98 11.16
N SER A 260 -19.39 -10.50 12.09
CA SER A 260 -18.62 -9.26 11.92
C SER A 260 -17.54 -9.33 10.83
N ILE A 261 -16.91 -10.50 10.65
CA ILE A 261 -15.83 -10.69 9.65
C ILE A 261 -16.37 -11.17 8.30
N SER A 262 -17.65 -11.56 8.22
CA SER A 262 -18.26 -11.99 6.97
C SER A 262 -18.56 -10.80 6.07
N GLY A 263 -18.09 -10.85 4.82
CA GLY A 263 -18.39 -9.84 3.82
C GLY A 263 -19.81 -9.94 3.26
N CYS A 264 -20.30 -8.86 2.66
CA CYS A 264 -21.57 -8.77 1.95
C CYS A 264 -21.45 -7.79 0.78
N GLY A 265 -22.52 -7.66 0.00
CA GLY A 265 -22.65 -6.57 -0.97
C GLY A 265 -21.94 -6.79 -2.31
N ALA A 266 -21.98 -5.77 -3.16
CA ALA A 266 -21.53 -5.85 -4.56
C ALA A 266 -20.02 -6.12 -4.70
N VAL A 267 -19.19 -5.48 -3.88
CA VAL A 267 -17.73 -5.71 -3.90
C VAL A 267 -17.41 -7.16 -3.58
N LYS A 268 -17.99 -7.73 -2.52
CA LYS A 268 -17.76 -9.15 -2.19
C LYS A 268 -18.33 -10.07 -3.27
N ALA A 269 -19.52 -9.78 -3.80
CA ALA A 269 -20.13 -10.57 -4.86
C ALA A 269 -19.30 -10.60 -6.15
N THR A 270 -18.78 -9.45 -6.59
CA THR A 270 -17.89 -9.34 -7.76
C THR A 270 -16.53 -10.02 -7.53
N THR A 271 -16.02 -10.03 -6.30
CA THR A 271 -14.84 -10.86 -5.94
C THR A 271 -15.12 -12.34 -6.07
N LEU A 272 -16.24 -12.83 -5.55
CA LEU A 272 -16.62 -14.24 -5.71
C LEU A 272 -16.82 -14.59 -7.19
N ALA A 273 -17.43 -13.69 -7.97
CA ALA A 273 -17.55 -13.82 -9.41
C ALA A 273 -16.18 -13.94 -10.09
N GLY A 274 -15.21 -13.10 -9.71
CA GLY A 274 -13.83 -13.18 -10.17
C GLY A 274 -13.17 -14.52 -9.83
N MET A 275 -13.32 -15.00 -8.59
CA MET A 275 -12.81 -16.31 -8.16
C MET A 275 -13.44 -17.47 -8.94
N ILE A 276 -14.68 -17.34 -9.39
CA ILE A 276 -15.39 -18.37 -10.16
C ILE A 276 -15.05 -18.26 -11.65
N CYS A 277 -15.04 -17.07 -12.24
CA CYS A 277 -14.98 -16.89 -13.71
C CYS A 277 -13.58 -16.56 -14.24
N ASN A 278 -12.72 -15.88 -13.45
CA ASN A 278 -11.37 -15.46 -13.82
C ASN A 278 -10.45 -15.44 -12.59
N ASN A 279 -10.17 -16.63 -12.04
CA ASN A 279 -9.42 -16.78 -10.81
C ASN A 279 -7.94 -16.37 -10.98
N LYS A 280 -7.29 -15.88 -9.91
CA LYS A 280 -5.83 -15.63 -9.94
C LYS A 280 -5.02 -16.91 -10.15
N ASP A 281 -5.53 -18.04 -9.68
CA ASP A 281 -4.97 -19.37 -9.92
C ASP A 281 -5.60 -19.98 -11.18
N SER A 282 -4.77 -20.17 -12.20
CA SER A 282 -5.15 -20.79 -13.48
C SER A 282 -5.75 -22.20 -13.37
N LYS A 283 -5.57 -22.87 -12.22
CA LYS A 283 -6.13 -24.22 -11.97
C LYS A 283 -7.48 -24.20 -11.25
N LYS A 284 -7.88 -23.07 -10.65
CA LYS A 284 -9.12 -22.93 -9.87
C LYS A 284 -10.16 -22.12 -10.64
N GLY A 285 -11.45 -22.39 -10.46
CA GLY A 285 -12.52 -21.67 -11.16
C GLY A 285 -12.84 -22.23 -12.54
N GLN A 286 -13.70 -21.54 -13.28
CA GLN A 286 -14.30 -21.96 -14.54
C GLN A 286 -13.50 -21.48 -15.76
N HIS A 287 -12.85 -20.31 -15.69
CA HIS A 287 -11.97 -19.74 -16.74
C HIS A 287 -12.57 -19.85 -18.15
N ASP A 288 -11.92 -20.58 -19.05
CA ASP A 288 -12.34 -20.73 -20.44
C ASP A 288 -13.72 -21.39 -20.58
N ARG A 289 -14.16 -22.21 -19.60
CA ARG A 289 -15.51 -22.78 -19.62
C ARG A 289 -16.59 -21.71 -19.50
N TYR A 290 -16.34 -20.68 -18.69
CA TYR A 290 -17.23 -19.52 -18.60
C TYR A 290 -17.26 -18.78 -19.94
N ILE A 291 -16.09 -18.55 -20.54
CA ILE A 291 -15.97 -17.87 -21.84
C ILE A 291 -16.76 -18.62 -22.92
N TRP A 292 -16.58 -19.94 -23.04
CA TRP A 292 -17.26 -20.76 -24.04
C TRP A 292 -18.77 -20.83 -23.82
N TYR A 293 -19.22 -20.83 -22.56
CA TYR A 293 -20.65 -20.80 -22.24
C TYR A 293 -21.29 -19.51 -22.74
N PHE A 294 -20.66 -18.36 -22.45
CA PHE A 294 -21.18 -17.06 -22.85
C PHE A 294 -21.05 -16.84 -24.36
N ASP A 295 -19.98 -17.31 -25.00
CA ASP A 295 -19.79 -17.25 -26.45
C ASP A 295 -20.85 -18.06 -27.21
N LYS A 296 -21.25 -19.21 -26.68
CA LYS A 296 -22.35 -20.01 -27.25
C LYS A 296 -23.67 -19.26 -27.26
N GLU A 297 -23.98 -18.53 -26.18
CA GLU A 297 -25.29 -17.88 -25.99
C GLU A 297 -25.35 -16.46 -26.59
N LEU A 298 -24.24 -15.71 -26.56
CA LEU A 298 -24.17 -14.33 -27.06
C LEU A 298 -23.60 -14.23 -28.48
N GLY A 299 -22.92 -15.28 -28.96
CA GLY A 299 -22.28 -15.35 -30.26
C GLY A 299 -20.93 -14.61 -30.34
N PRO A 300 -20.13 -14.87 -31.40
CA PRO A 300 -18.75 -14.39 -31.52
C PRO A 300 -18.63 -12.87 -31.70
N ALA A 301 -19.70 -12.20 -32.17
CA ALA A 301 -19.75 -10.75 -32.34
C ALA A 301 -19.85 -9.99 -31.00
N VAL A 302 -20.33 -10.65 -29.94
CA VAL A 302 -20.40 -10.13 -28.57
C VAL A 302 -19.28 -10.78 -27.74
N THR A 303 -18.09 -10.94 -28.34
CA THR A 303 -16.99 -11.76 -27.81
C THR A 303 -16.88 -11.53 -26.30
N ALA A 304 -17.22 -12.56 -25.52
CA ALA A 304 -17.16 -12.48 -24.07
C ALA A 304 -15.70 -12.18 -23.69
N ARG A 305 -15.44 -10.90 -23.36
CA ARG A 305 -14.16 -10.52 -22.79
C ARG A 305 -14.01 -11.35 -21.52
N ARG A 306 -12.80 -11.85 -21.24
CA ARG A 306 -12.52 -12.50 -19.95
C ARG A 306 -13.16 -11.67 -18.83
N PHE A 307 -13.79 -12.34 -17.88
CA PHE A 307 -14.45 -11.66 -16.76
C PHE A 307 -13.49 -10.62 -16.16
N PRO A 308 -13.95 -9.40 -15.83
CA PRO A 308 -13.08 -8.34 -15.32
C PRO A 308 -12.15 -8.83 -14.22
N ASP A 309 -10.89 -8.38 -14.26
CA ASP A 309 -9.78 -8.96 -13.49
C ASP A 309 -9.76 -8.50 -12.01
N VAL A 310 -10.86 -8.79 -11.31
CA VAL A 310 -11.07 -8.47 -9.89
C VAL A 310 -10.10 -9.25 -9.00
N SER A 311 -9.74 -10.47 -9.38
CA SER A 311 -8.82 -11.34 -8.61
C SER A 311 -7.40 -10.78 -8.48
N ASN A 312 -6.99 -9.86 -9.37
CA ASN A 312 -5.69 -9.20 -9.34
C ASN A 312 -5.79 -7.70 -8.98
N THR A 313 -6.92 -7.26 -8.40
CA THR A 313 -7.14 -5.90 -7.90
C THR A 313 -6.87 -4.81 -8.96
N ARG A 314 -7.20 -5.07 -10.24
CA ARG A 314 -7.03 -4.04 -11.28
C ARG A 314 -7.94 -2.84 -11.00
N PHE A 315 -7.45 -1.65 -11.34
CA PHE A 315 -8.26 -0.43 -11.32
C PHE A 315 -9.59 -0.64 -12.05
N GLN A 316 -10.68 -0.07 -11.52
CA GLN A 316 -12.03 -0.15 -12.08
C GLN A 316 -12.65 -1.56 -12.20
N SER A 317 -11.95 -2.62 -11.78
CA SER A 317 -12.37 -4.01 -12.03
C SER A 317 -13.72 -4.35 -11.42
N HIS A 318 -14.02 -3.84 -10.21
CA HIS A 318 -15.31 -4.02 -9.57
C HIS A 318 -16.45 -3.30 -10.31
N CYS A 319 -16.22 -2.07 -10.79
CA CYS A 319 -17.18 -1.35 -11.62
C CYS A 319 -17.45 -2.11 -12.93
N ALA A 320 -16.40 -2.56 -13.61
CA ALA A 320 -16.51 -3.34 -14.84
C ALA A 320 -17.23 -4.68 -14.60
N ALA A 321 -16.95 -5.37 -13.49
CA ALA A 321 -17.60 -6.61 -13.10
C ALA A 321 -19.10 -6.40 -12.83
N SER A 322 -19.47 -5.30 -12.18
CA SER A 322 -20.87 -4.94 -11.99
C SER A 322 -21.58 -4.68 -13.33
N CYS A 323 -20.96 -3.94 -14.24
CA CYS A 323 -21.50 -3.74 -15.59
C CYS A 323 -21.70 -5.08 -16.32
N GLU A 324 -20.73 -6.00 -16.20
CA GLU A 324 -20.77 -7.35 -16.79
C GLU A 324 -21.91 -8.19 -16.26
N ILE A 325 -22.05 -8.27 -14.94
CA ILE A 325 -23.07 -9.08 -14.31
C ILE A 325 -24.47 -8.54 -14.62
N LEU A 326 -24.67 -7.22 -14.57
CA LEU A 326 -26.00 -6.64 -14.77
C LEU A 326 -26.52 -6.79 -16.20
N VAL A 327 -25.66 -6.58 -17.21
CA VAL A 327 -26.05 -6.74 -18.62
C VAL A 327 -26.44 -8.17 -18.94
N HIS A 328 -25.79 -9.15 -18.30
CA HIS A 328 -26.00 -10.57 -18.56
C HIS A 328 -26.59 -11.32 -17.36
N LEU A 329 -27.36 -10.63 -16.49
CA LEU A 329 -27.77 -11.16 -15.19
C LEU A 329 -28.47 -12.52 -15.28
N ASP A 330 -29.42 -12.66 -16.20
CA ASP A 330 -30.16 -13.90 -16.38
C ASP A 330 -29.27 -15.01 -16.96
N LEU A 331 -28.32 -14.66 -17.83
CA LEU A 331 -27.32 -15.60 -18.33
C LEU A 331 -26.35 -16.05 -17.23
N TYR A 332 -25.96 -15.17 -16.29
CA TYR A 332 -25.18 -15.56 -15.11
C TYR A 332 -25.94 -16.50 -14.19
N ARG A 333 -27.24 -16.24 -13.96
CA ARG A 333 -28.11 -17.13 -13.17
C ARG A 333 -28.21 -18.50 -13.84
N ASP A 334 -28.37 -18.53 -15.16
CA ASP A 334 -28.45 -19.75 -15.93
C ASP A 334 -27.12 -20.51 -15.96
N PHE A 335 -26.00 -19.81 -16.18
CA PHE A 335 -24.65 -20.37 -16.11
C PHE A 335 -24.36 -21.02 -14.76
N MET A 336 -24.68 -20.33 -13.66
CA MET A 336 -24.49 -20.90 -12.33
C MET A 336 -25.35 -22.16 -12.11
N ARG A 337 -26.57 -22.19 -12.65
CA ARG A 337 -27.46 -23.35 -12.54
C ARG A 337 -27.01 -24.51 -13.44
N ASN A 338 -26.82 -24.27 -14.72
CA ASN A 338 -26.60 -25.33 -15.71
C ASN A 338 -25.12 -25.63 -15.91
N GLY A 339 -24.30 -24.58 -16.06
CA GLY A 339 -22.86 -24.67 -16.32
C GLY A 339 -22.01 -25.02 -15.10
N VAL A 340 -22.49 -24.70 -13.89
CA VAL A 340 -21.76 -24.93 -12.63
C VAL A 340 -22.42 -25.99 -11.74
N TYR A 341 -23.69 -25.82 -11.35
CA TYR A 341 -24.35 -26.73 -10.40
C TYR A 341 -24.57 -28.13 -10.98
N TYR A 342 -25.30 -28.25 -12.09
CA TYR A 342 -25.68 -29.56 -12.66
C TYR A 342 -24.55 -30.27 -13.43
N LYS A 343 -23.52 -29.53 -13.85
CA LYS A 343 -22.39 -30.07 -14.62
C LYS A 343 -21.46 -30.97 -13.80
N LYS A 344 -21.50 -30.87 -12.46
CA LYS A 344 -20.63 -31.67 -11.59
C LYS A 344 -21.14 -33.10 -11.50
N GLU A 345 -20.22 -34.04 -11.24
CA GLU A 345 -20.55 -35.46 -11.05
C GLU A 345 -21.57 -35.64 -9.93
N LYS A 346 -21.41 -34.89 -8.84
CA LYS A 346 -22.42 -34.72 -7.79
C LYS A 346 -22.95 -33.29 -7.89
N PRO A 347 -24.20 -33.09 -8.38
CA PRO A 347 -24.78 -31.76 -8.48
C PRO A 347 -24.75 -31.04 -7.13
N GLY A 348 -24.31 -29.77 -7.15
CA GLY A 348 -24.12 -29.02 -5.91
C GLY A 348 -23.28 -27.76 -6.07
N PHE A 349 -23.51 -26.80 -5.19
CA PHE A 349 -22.66 -25.62 -5.06
C PHE A 349 -21.60 -25.83 -3.99
N THR A 350 -20.38 -25.35 -4.26
CA THR A 350 -19.44 -25.00 -3.19
C THR A 350 -19.94 -23.77 -2.43
N ASN A 351 -19.37 -23.45 -1.27
CA ASN A 351 -19.81 -22.29 -0.50
C ASN A 351 -19.69 -20.97 -1.29
N ILE A 352 -18.57 -20.78 -2.02
CA ILE A 352 -18.34 -19.59 -2.86
C ILE A 352 -19.37 -19.50 -3.98
N GLU A 353 -19.66 -20.60 -4.68
CA GLU A 353 -20.66 -20.63 -5.75
C GLU A 353 -22.08 -20.37 -5.22
N LYS A 354 -22.42 -20.95 -4.06
CA LYS A 354 -23.72 -20.72 -3.41
C LYS A 354 -23.89 -19.26 -3.02
N ASN A 355 -22.85 -18.65 -2.46
CA ASN A 355 -22.84 -17.24 -2.09
C ASN A 355 -22.99 -16.33 -3.30
N PHE A 356 -22.23 -16.57 -4.37
CA PHE A 356 -22.38 -15.80 -5.59
C PHE A 356 -23.78 -15.98 -6.20
N PHE A 357 -24.30 -17.20 -6.26
CA PHE A 357 -25.66 -17.45 -6.73
C PHE A 357 -26.72 -16.71 -5.88
N ARG A 358 -26.58 -16.66 -4.56
CA ARG A 358 -27.45 -15.85 -3.68
C ARG A 358 -27.35 -14.36 -4.00
N ALA A 359 -26.15 -13.84 -4.26
CA ALA A 359 -25.94 -12.44 -4.63
C ALA A 359 -26.68 -12.07 -5.93
N LEU A 360 -26.68 -12.95 -6.93
CA LEU A 360 -27.42 -12.76 -8.20
C LEU A 360 -28.95 -12.70 -8.03
N HIS A 361 -29.47 -13.11 -6.88
CA HIS A 361 -30.90 -13.09 -6.55
C HIS A 361 -31.26 -12.09 -5.45
N CYS A 362 -30.29 -11.38 -4.88
CA CYS A 362 -30.51 -10.38 -3.84
C CYS A 362 -30.69 -8.99 -4.48
N SER A 363 -31.89 -8.42 -4.37
CA SER A 363 -32.19 -7.09 -4.92
C SER A 363 -31.23 -6.02 -4.39
N THR A 364 -31.00 -5.96 -3.08
CA THR A 364 -30.09 -4.96 -2.47
C THR A 364 -28.65 -5.10 -2.98
N THR A 365 -28.14 -6.34 -3.12
CA THR A 365 -26.79 -6.56 -3.69
C THR A 365 -26.71 -6.15 -5.16
N LEU A 366 -27.77 -6.40 -5.94
CA LEU A 366 -27.86 -5.92 -7.32
C LEU A 366 -27.97 -4.39 -7.39
N THR A 367 -28.65 -3.75 -6.44
CA THR A 367 -28.71 -2.27 -6.34
C THR A 367 -27.31 -1.69 -6.12
N GLU A 368 -26.51 -2.27 -5.22
CA GLU A 368 -25.11 -1.85 -5.03
C GLU A 368 -24.26 -2.07 -6.29
N MET A 369 -24.49 -3.17 -7.03
CA MET A 369 -23.83 -3.39 -8.32
C MET A 369 -24.23 -2.30 -9.32
N ALA A 370 -25.51 -1.91 -9.36
CA ALA A 370 -25.98 -0.84 -10.22
C ALA A 370 -25.31 0.49 -9.87
N VAL A 371 -25.15 0.81 -8.58
CA VAL A 371 -24.38 2.00 -8.13
C VAL A 371 -22.93 1.96 -8.63
N LEU A 372 -22.22 0.84 -8.44
CA LEU A 372 -20.85 0.68 -8.93
C LEU A 372 -20.74 0.80 -10.46
N ALA A 373 -21.71 0.24 -11.18
CA ALA A 373 -21.78 0.31 -12.64
C ALA A 373 -22.01 1.74 -13.14
N LEU A 374 -22.98 2.46 -12.55
CA LEU A 374 -23.26 3.87 -12.86
C LEU A 374 -22.05 4.74 -12.57
N TYR A 375 -21.41 4.60 -11.41
CA TYR A 375 -20.18 5.32 -11.09
C TYR A 375 -19.06 5.01 -12.10
N GLY A 376 -18.92 3.73 -12.46
CA GLY A 376 -18.03 3.23 -13.50
C GLY A 376 -18.17 3.98 -14.81
N LEU A 377 -19.40 4.06 -15.32
CA LEU A 377 -19.72 4.66 -16.63
C LEU A 377 -19.66 6.19 -16.61
N CYS A 378 -20.15 6.82 -15.54
CA CYS A 378 -20.34 8.26 -15.48
C CYS A 378 -19.07 9.01 -15.06
N VAL A 379 -18.26 8.42 -14.17
CA VAL A 379 -17.15 9.12 -13.51
C VAL A 379 -15.83 8.43 -13.77
N SER A 380 -15.73 7.16 -13.38
CA SER A 380 -14.45 6.43 -13.35
C SER A 380 -13.86 6.21 -14.74
N CYS A 381 -14.59 5.60 -15.68
CA CYS A 381 -14.10 5.36 -17.04
C CYS A 381 -13.77 6.66 -17.79
N PRO A 382 -14.65 7.68 -17.80
CA PRO A 382 -14.35 9.01 -18.35
C PRO A 382 -13.09 9.67 -17.76
N TYR A 383 -12.88 9.57 -16.44
CA TYR A 383 -11.68 10.10 -15.81
C TYR A 383 -10.43 9.37 -16.29
N VAL A 384 -10.45 8.03 -16.31
CA VAL A 384 -9.32 7.23 -16.78
C VAL A 384 -9.03 7.50 -18.26
N ARG A 385 -10.03 7.75 -19.09
CA ARG A 385 -9.85 8.15 -20.49
C ARG A 385 -9.07 9.45 -20.63
N GLN A 386 -9.31 10.44 -19.76
CA GLN A 386 -8.57 11.71 -19.75
C GLN A 386 -7.14 11.58 -19.19
N ILE A 387 -6.80 10.48 -18.51
CA ILE A 387 -5.45 10.26 -17.95
C ILE A 387 -4.62 9.24 -18.75
N ARG A 388 -5.24 8.15 -19.22
CA ARG A 388 -4.60 7.01 -19.89
C ARG A 388 -5.07 6.81 -21.34
N GLY A 389 -5.93 7.68 -21.84
CA GLY A 389 -6.42 7.61 -23.21
C GLY A 389 -5.31 7.76 -24.26
N PRO A 390 -5.61 7.47 -25.54
CA PRO A 390 -4.67 7.67 -26.64
C PRO A 390 -4.08 9.08 -26.63
N GLY A 391 -2.74 9.17 -26.68
CA GLY A 391 -2.02 10.45 -26.66
C GLY A 391 -1.69 11.02 -25.27
N MET A 392 -2.15 10.39 -24.19
CA MET A 392 -1.94 10.88 -22.81
C MET A 392 -0.68 10.34 -22.11
N SER A 393 0.20 9.63 -22.83
CA SER A 393 1.39 8.99 -22.23
C SER A 393 2.41 9.96 -21.63
N ASN A 394 2.38 11.24 -22.02
CA ASN A 394 3.30 12.28 -21.56
C ASN A 394 2.62 13.35 -20.70
N LEU A 395 1.44 13.04 -20.15
CA LEU A 395 0.67 13.97 -19.35
C LEU A 395 1.42 14.33 -18.06
N ASN A 396 1.61 15.63 -17.86
CA ASN A 396 2.25 16.16 -16.66
C ASN A 396 1.26 16.15 -15.50
N ALA A 397 1.57 15.43 -14.43
CA ALA A 397 0.70 15.36 -13.26
C ALA A 397 0.43 16.73 -12.63
N LEU A 398 1.40 17.66 -12.72
CA LEU A 398 1.31 18.99 -12.12
C LEU A 398 0.28 19.90 -12.81
N THR A 399 -0.15 19.57 -14.04
CA THR A 399 -1.14 20.36 -14.79
C THR A 399 -2.57 19.87 -14.56
N LEU A 400 -2.80 18.88 -13.69
CA LEU A 400 -4.09 18.21 -13.54
C LEU A 400 -5.05 18.86 -12.53
N GLY A 401 -4.61 19.90 -11.81
CA GLY A 401 -5.47 20.62 -10.86
C GLY A 401 -6.83 21.03 -11.45
N PRO A 402 -6.89 21.69 -12.62
CA PRO A 402 -8.16 22.03 -13.28
C PRO A 402 -9.04 20.82 -13.62
N LEU A 403 -8.44 19.68 -14.02
CA LEU A 403 -9.17 18.44 -14.29
C LEU A 403 -9.85 17.92 -13.02
N HIS A 404 -9.14 17.88 -11.89
CA HIS A 404 -9.68 17.42 -10.61
C HIS A 404 -10.73 18.37 -10.04
N ILE A 405 -10.61 19.69 -10.26
CA ILE A 405 -11.67 20.65 -9.93
C ILE A 405 -12.94 20.36 -10.74
N ARG A 406 -12.82 20.19 -12.07
CA ARG A 406 -13.97 19.83 -12.91
C ARG A 406 -14.62 18.52 -12.48
N LEU A 407 -13.81 17.51 -12.14
CA LEU A 407 -14.29 16.21 -11.68
C LEU A 407 -15.12 16.32 -10.40
N ARG A 408 -14.61 17.06 -9.39
CA ARG A 408 -15.34 17.28 -8.14
C ARG A 408 -16.65 18.02 -8.36
N ASN A 409 -16.63 19.10 -9.15
CA ASN A 409 -17.84 19.85 -9.49
C ASN A 409 -18.86 18.98 -10.24
N PHE A 410 -18.38 18.08 -11.09
CA PHE A 410 -19.24 17.12 -11.78
C PHE A 410 -19.89 16.13 -10.82
N ILE A 411 -19.14 15.54 -9.89
CA ILE A 411 -19.70 14.64 -8.87
C ILE A 411 -20.70 15.37 -7.97
N GLU A 412 -20.41 16.61 -7.56
CA GLU A 412 -21.33 17.45 -6.78
C GLU A 412 -22.63 17.74 -7.54
N LYS A 413 -22.54 18.02 -8.85
CA LYS A 413 -23.70 18.16 -9.73
C LYS A 413 -24.58 16.89 -9.70
N LEU A 414 -23.97 15.70 -9.78
CA LEU A 414 -24.68 14.42 -9.73
C LEU A 414 -25.33 14.14 -8.37
N ILE A 415 -24.70 14.58 -7.27
CA ILE A 415 -25.25 14.48 -5.91
C ILE A 415 -26.49 15.37 -5.77
N ASN A 416 -26.41 16.60 -6.27
CA ASN A 416 -27.48 17.59 -6.16
C ASN A 416 -28.66 17.27 -7.08
N ASP A 417 -28.41 16.63 -8.22
CA ASP A 417 -29.44 16.22 -9.16
C ASP A 417 -29.17 14.80 -9.72
N PRO A 418 -29.56 13.75 -8.97
CA PRO A 418 -29.39 12.37 -9.41
C PRO A 418 -30.20 12.02 -10.67
N SER A 419 -31.20 12.84 -11.04
CA SER A 419 -32.00 12.63 -12.25
C SER A 419 -31.17 12.77 -13.53
N ILE A 420 -30.00 13.41 -13.47
CA ILE A 420 -29.04 13.45 -14.58
C ILE A 420 -28.63 12.03 -15.01
N ILE A 421 -28.53 11.08 -14.07
CA ILE A 421 -28.14 9.69 -14.33
C ILE A 421 -29.37 8.77 -14.36
N LEU A 422 -30.34 9.03 -13.49
CA LEU A 422 -31.48 8.15 -13.27
C LEU A 422 -32.74 8.59 -14.02
N GLY A 423 -32.77 9.76 -14.64
CA GLY A 423 -33.90 10.26 -15.43
C GLY A 423 -34.15 9.42 -16.68
N ASP A 424 -35.36 9.54 -17.23
CA ASP A 424 -35.76 8.82 -18.45
C ASP A 424 -35.05 9.35 -19.71
N ASP A 425 -34.57 10.60 -19.64
CA ASP A 425 -33.79 11.30 -20.66
C ASP A 425 -32.27 11.31 -20.38
N ALA A 426 -31.82 10.52 -19.40
CA ALA A 426 -30.41 10.41 -19.05
C ALA A 426 -29.58 9.92 -20.25
N GLY A 427 -28.70 10.79 -20.76
CA GLY A 427 -27.84 10.52 -21.90
C GLY A 427 -26.37 10.71 -21.56
N TYR A 428 -25.48 10.09 -22.34
CA TYR A 428 -24.04 10.16 -22.09
C TYR A 428 -23.50 11.59 -22.11
N THR A 429 -24.07 12.49 -22.93
CA THR A 429 -23.63 13.89 -23.07
C THR A 429 -23.75 14.71 -21.77
N THR A 430 -24.65 14.32 -20.87
CA THR A 430 -24.90 15.03 -19.59
C THR A 430 -24.50 14.20 -18.38
N ALA A 431 -24.58 12.86 -18.49
CA ALA A 431 -24.34 11.92 -17.41
C ALA A 431 -22.89 11.43 -17.32
N THR A 432 -22.04 11.68 -18.31
CA THR A 432 -20.61 11.33 -18.25
C THR A 432 -19.73 12.55 -18.02
N PHE A 433 -18.62 12.36 -17.31
CA PHE A 433 -17.70 13.45 -16.96
C PHE A 433 -16.99 14.07 -18.18
N ASP A 434 -16.70 13.29 -19.22
CA ASP A 434 -16.08 13.75 -20.46
C ASP A 434 -17.07 14.05 -21.59
N GLY A 435 -18.36 13.72 -21.42
CA GLY A 435 -19.39 13.92 -22.42
C GLY A 435 -19.36 12.90 -23.57
N GLU A 436 -18.54 11.86 -23.44
CA GLU A 436 -18.34 10.82 -24.46
C GLU A 436 -19.26 9.62 -24.23
N GLU A 437 -19.39 8.77 -25.25
CA GLU A 437 -20.24 7.58 -25.18
C GLU A 437 -19.84 6.62 -24.03
N TRP A 438 -20.84 5.92 -23.50
CA TRP A 438 -20.65 4.93 -22.43
C TRP A 438 -19.73 3.80 -22.90
N GLU A 439 -18.72 3.50 -22.09
CA GLU A 439 -17.70 2.47 -22.38
C GLU A 439 -18.32 1.10 -22.68
N ARG A 440 -19.48 0.81 -22.08
CA ARG A 440 -20.22 -0.44 -22.30
C ARG A 440 -21.70 -0.17 -22.64
N PRO A 441 -22.09 -0.34 -23.91
CA PRO A 441 -23.48 -0.25 -24.32
C PRO A 441 -24.38 -1.27 -23.60
N GLY A 442 -25.66 -0.92 -23.42
CA GLY A 442 -26.69 -1.80 -22.83
C GLY A 442 -26.70 -1.88 -21.30
N VAL A 443 -25.68 -1.37 -20.59
CA VAL A 443 -25.67 -1.36 -19.12
C VAL A 443 -26.78 -0.46 -18.56
N PHE A 444 -26.98 0.72 -19.14
CA PHE A 444 -28.06 1.62 -18.71
C PHE A 444 -29.43 0.98 -18.91
N ASP A 445 -29.68 0.38 -20.08
CA ASP A 445 -30.94 -0.31 -20.36
C ASP A 445 -31.19 -1.47 -19.38
N ALA A 446 -30.15 -2.22 -19.02
CA ALA A 446 -30.23 -3.28 -18.03
C ALA A 446 -30.59 -2.72 -16.63
N ILE A 447 -29.98 -1.61 -16.22
CA ILE A 447 -30.28 -0.96 -14.93
C ILE A 447 -31.70 -0.38 -14.94
N VAL A 448 -32.13 0.27 -16.03
CA VAL A 448 -33.50 0.78 -16.19
C VAL A 448 -34.52 -0.36 -16.06
N SER A 449 -34.24 -1.50 -16.70
CA SER A 449 -35.11 -2.69 -16.63
C SER A 449 -35.19 -3.29 -15.21
N LEU A 450 -34.12 -3.19 -14.43
CA LEU A 450 -34.05 -3.69 -13.06
C LEU A 450 -34.54 -2.68 -12.01
N ARG A 451 -34.64 -1.39 -12.35
CA ARG A 451 -35.00 -0.30 -11.45
C ARG A 451 -36.27 -0.53 -10.64
N PRO A 452 -37.36 -1.13 -11.18
CA PRO A 452 -38.56 -1.42 -10.39
C PRO A 452 -38.30 -2.34 -9.17
N ALA A 453 -37.24 -3.15 -9.22
CA ALA A 453 -36.81 -4.03 -8.12
C ALA A 453 -35.73 -3.40 -7.22
N MET A 454 -35.34 -2.13 -7.47
CA MET A 454 -34.27 -1.41 -6.78
C MET A 454 -34.80 -0.09 -6.19
N PRO A 455 -35.71 -0.14 -5.21
CA PRO A 455 -36.40 1.06 -4.71
C PRO A 455 -35.46 2.10 -4.07
N HIS A 456 -34.27 1.68 -3.61
CA HIS A 456 -33.29 2.55 -2.93
C HIS A 456 -32.08 2.90 -3.79
N LEU A 457 -32.17 2.72 -5.12
CA LEU A 457 -31.04 2.95 -6.03
C LEU A 457 -30.55 4.40 -5.96
N GLN A 458 -31.46 5.37 -5.90
CA GLN A 458 -31.11 6.79 -5.88
C GLN A 458 -30.39 7.16 -4.58
N GLU A 459 -30.90 6.72 -3.43
CA GLU A 459 -30.34 6.99 -2.12
C GLU A 459 -28.94 6.39 -1.98
N LEU A 460 -28.77 5.13 -2.40
CA LEU A 460 -27.46 4.47 -2.36
C LEU A 460 -26.46 5.10 -3.34
N LEU A 461 -26.90 5.50 -4.54
CA LEU A 461 -26.06 6.22 -5.49
C LEU A 461 -25.57 7.55 -4.92
N VAL A 462 -26.46 8.32 -4.27
CA VAL A 462 -26.12 9.59 -3.66
C VAL A 462 -25.10 9.39 -2.52
N GLU A 463 -25.31 8.43 -1.63
CA GLU A 463 -24.34 8.15 -0.55
C GLU A 463 -22.99 7.68 -1.09
N PHE A 464 -22.99 6.86 -2.14
CA PHE A 464 -21.75 6.48 -2.83
C PHE A 464 -21.03 7.71 -3.41
N LEU A 465 -21.74 8.56 -4.15
CA LEU A 465 -21.16 9.76 -4.78
C LEU A 465 -20.58 10.72 -3.74
N LYS A 466 -21.26 10.93 -2.61
CA LYS A 466 -20.72 11.77 -1.52
C LYS A 466 -19.43 11.19 -0.94
N GLY A 467 -19.36 9.87 -0.77
CA GLY A 467 -18.16 9.19 -0.25
C GLY A 467 -17.00 9.22 -1.24
N ALA A 468 -17.31 9.09 -2.53
CA ALA A 468 -16.35 9.29 -3.60
C ALA A 468 -15.86 10.74 -3.67
N LEU A 469 -16.73 11.74 -3.54
CA LEU A 469 -16.38 13.17 -3.54
C LEU A 469 -15.42 13.51 -2.39
N GLU A 470 -15.77 13.15 -1.16
CA GLU A 470 -14.89 13.35 0.02
C GLU A 470 -13.52 12.68 -0.19
N THR A 471 -13.50 11.53 -0.87
CA THR A 471 -12.26 10.85 -1.18
C THR A 471 -11.47 11.56 -2.27
N TRP A 472 -12.10 12.04 -3.34
CA TRP A 472 -11.45 12.88 -4.34
C TRP A 472 -10.83 14.12 -3.70
N GLU A 473 -11.57 14.84 -2.85
CA GLU A 473 -11.06 16.01 -2.12
C GLU A 473 -9.79 15.69 -1.32
N ARG A 474 -9.80 14.58 -0.56
CA ARG A 474 -8.65 14.13 0.22
C ARG A 474 -7.45 13.74 -0.65
N PHE A 475 -7.69 13.05 -1.76
CA PHE A 475 -6.64 12.51 -2.64
C PHE A 475 -6.20 13.47 -3.76
N THR A 476 -6.82 14.65 -3.86
CA THR A 476 -6.36 15.74 -4.74
C THR A 476 -5.93 16.97 -3.95
N ALA A 477 -5.73 16.82 -2.63
CA ALA A 477 -5.34 17.92 -1.75
C ALA A 477 -4.00 18.57 -2.14
N GLU A 478 -3.11 17.84 -2.84
CA GLU A 478 -1.88 18.43 -3.37
C GLU A 478 -2.12 19.56 -4.40
N PHE A 479 -3.31 19.62 -5.02
CA PHE A 479 -3.69 20.66 -5.98
C PHE A 479 -4.52 21.80 -5.36
N ASP A 480 -4.49 21.94 -4.04
CA ASP A 480 -5.18 23.04 -3.37
C ASP A 480 -4.76 24.40 -3.97
N PRO A 481 -5.68 25.36 -4.17
CA PRO A 481 -5.34 26.68 -4.73
C PRO A 481 -4.26 27.43 -3.94
N SER A 482 -4.10 27.15 -2.65
CA SER A 482 -3.04 27.72 -1.80
C SER A 482 -1.75 26.90 -1.76
N GLY A 483 -1.74 25.70 -2.35
CA GLY A 483 -0.62 24.77 -2.33
C GLY A 483 0.55 25.16 -3.26
N ASP A 484 1.68 24.45 -3.14
CA ASP A 484 2.86 24.75 -3.95
C ASP A 484 2.64 24.48 -5.44
N ILE A 485 1.85 23.46 -5.81
CA ILE A 485 1.60 23.11 -7.22
C ILE A 485 0.82 24.20 -7.95
N SER A 486 -0.19 24.81 -7.31
CA SER A 486 -1.01 25.86 -7.91
C SER A 486 -0.24 27.17 -8.13
N GLN A 487 0.84 27.38 -7.35
CA GLN A 487 1.68 28.57 -7.41
C GLN A 487 2.79 28.48 -8.47
N LEU A 488 2.97 27.31 -9.10
CA LEU A 488 3.96 27.13 -10.15
C LEU A 488 3.58 27.90 -11.41
N THR A 489 4.59 28.50 -12.03
CA THR A 489 4.51 29.00 -13.40
C THR A 489 4.40 27.86 -14.41
N THR A 490 4.02 28.15 -15.65
CA THR A 490 3.94 27.13 -16.72
C THR A 490 5.32 26.54 -17.00
N GLU A 491 6.36 27.38 -16.94
CA GLU A 491 7.75 27.00 -17.13
C GLU A 491 8.23 26.07 -16.01
N GLU A 492 7.88 26.35 -14.75
CA GLU A 492 8.19 25.48 -13.62
C GLU A 492 7.45 24.16 -13.68
N GLN A 493 6.16 24.16 -14.07
CA GLN A 493 5.41 22.93 -14.26
C GLN A 493 6.09 22.02 -15.30
N ASP A 494 6.55 22.60 -16.42
CA ASP A 494 7.32 21.85 -17.42
C ASP A 494 8.68 21.40 -16.87
N GLU A 495 9.47 22.26 -16.21
CA GLU A 495 10.77 21.87 -15.63
C GLU A 495 10.63 20.73 -14.59
N PHE A 496 9.54 20.73 -13.83
CA PHE A 496 9.28 19.80 -12.74
C PHE A 496 8.38 18.65 -13.16
N TRP A 497 8.31 18.36 -14.47
CA TRP A 497 7.43 17.35 -15.03
C TRP A 497 7.44 16.04 -14.23
N MET A 498 6.24 15.51 -13.98
CA MET A 498 6.02 14.22 -13.34
C MET A 498 4.99 13.43 -14.15
N PRO A 499 5.12 12.10 -14.28
CA PRO A 499 4.11 11.31 -14.97
C PRO A 499 2.80 11.31 -14.16
N ALA A 500 1.66 11.40 -14.86
CA ALA A 500 0.33 11.34 -14.23
C ALA A 500 0.01 9.96 -13.60
N THR A 501 0.72 8.91 -14.00
CA THR A 501 0.51 7.52 -13.55
C THR A 501 1.83 6.88 -13.12
N ASN A 502 1.72 5.83 -12.30
CA ASN A 502 2.85 5.02 -11.86
C ASN A 502 3.09 3.80 -12.77
N ASP A 503 2.50 3.78 -13.98
CA ASP A 503 2.48 2.65 -14.90
C ASP A 503 3.89 2.14 -15.23
N ALA A 504 4.90 3.03 -15.26
CA ALA A 504 6.30 2.66 -15.53
C ALA A 504 6.87 1.73 -14.45
N ASN A 505 6.63 2.04 -13.17
CA ASN A 505 7.07 1.21 -12.06
C ASN A 505 6.25 -0.08 -11.95
N GLU A 506 4.92 0.02 -11.98
CA GLU A 506 4.03 -1.15 -11.94
C GLU A 506 4.35 -2.14 -13.08
N SER A 507 4.67 -1.61 -14.27
CA SER A 507 5.13 -2.41 -15.41
C SER A 507 6.47 -3.11 -15.15
N ALA A 508 7.44 -2.43 -14.53
CA ALA A 508 8.75 -3.01 -14.22
C ALA A 508 8.62 -4.15 -13.19
N LEU A 509 7.85 -3.92 -12.12
CA LEU A 509 7.56 -4.90 -11.09
C LEU A 509 6.75 -6.08 -11.64
N GLY A 510 5.70 -5.82 -12.42
CA GLY A 510 4.95 -6.86 -13.14
C GLY A 510 5.85 -7.68 -14.06
N GLY A 511 6.84 -7.03 -14.69
CA GLY A 511 7.88 -7.65 -15.50
C GLY A 511 8.72 -8.67 -14.73
N VAL A 512 9.08 -8.38 -13.47
CA VAL A 512 9.81 -9.34 -12.60
C VAL A 512 9.02 -10.63 -12.45
N ARG A 513 7.73 -10.54 -12.10
CA ARG A 513 6.85 -11.71 -11.90
C ARG A 513 6.70 -12.55 -13.16
N VAL A 514 6.48 -11.90 -14.30
CA VAL A 514 6.37 -12.58 -15.61
C VAL A 514 7.70 -13.24 -15.97
N ASN A 515 8.81 -12.55 -15.76
CA ASN A 515 10.14 -13.09 -16.07
C ASN A 515 10.50 -14.27 -15.16
N ALA A 516 10.20 -14.21 -13.87
CA ALA A 516 10.45 -15.31 -12.94
C ALA A 516 9.69 -16.59 -13.36
N SER A 517 8.50 -16.44 -13.93
CA SER A 517 7.70 -17.56 -14.44
C SER A 517 8.27 -18.10 -15.76
N ALA A 518 8.65 -17.23 -16.69
CA ALA A 518 9.15 -17.62 -18.01
C ALA A 518 10.62 -18.10 -18.00
N ARG A 519 11.42 -17.59 -17.05
CA ARG A 519 12.88 -17.79 -16.96
C ARG A 519 13.31 -17.94 -15.49
N PRO A 520 12.92 -19.04 -14.81
CA PRO A 520 13.14 -19.21 -13.38
C PRO A 520 14.62 -19.23 -12.96
N ASN A 521 15.53 -19.57 -13.88
CA ASN A 521 16.97 -19.60 -13.63
C ASN A 521 17.66 -18.24 -13.87
N GLN A 522 16.93 -17.23 -14.36
CA GLN A 522 17.49 -15.89 -14.56
C GLN A 522 17.56 -15.16 -13.22
N THR A 523 18.73 -14.62 -12.86
CA THR A 523 18.89 -13.84 -11.63
C THR A 523 18.22 -12.46 -11.75
N LEU A 524 17.88 -11.83 -10.61
CA LEU A 524 17.29 -10.49 -10.60
C LEU A 524 18.21 -9.49 -11.31
N HIS A 525 19.52 -9.55 -11.02
CA HIS A 525 20.51 -8.71 -11.68
C HIS A 525 20.51 -8.85 -13.23
N GLN A 526 20.37 -10.07 -13.75
CA GLN A 526 20.29 -10.28 -15.20
C GLN A 526 18.98 -9.76 -15.80
N PHE A 527 17.88 -9.82 -15.05
CA PHE A 527 16.61 -9.24 -15.46
C PHE A 527 16.74 -7.71 -15.51
N GLU A 528 17.17 -7.10 -14.40
CA GLU A 528 17.34 -5.65 -14.24
C GLU A 528 18.27 -5.06 -15.31
N ALA A 529 19.44 -5.66 -15.55
CA ALA A 529 20.34 -5.22 -16.60
C ALA A 529 19.68 -5.21 -18.00
N LYS A 530 18.89 -6.22 -18.34
CA LYS A 530 18.16 -6.27 -19.63
C LYS A 530 16.99 -5.28 -19.68
N ASP A 531 16.32 -5.08 -18.55
CA ASP A 531 15.18 -4.18 -18.46
C ASP A 531 15.61 -2.72 -18.57
N MET A 532 16.63 -2.31 -17.82
CA MET A 532 17.23 -0.99 -17.93
C MET A 532 17.79 -0.75 -19.33
N PHE A 533 18.52 -1.71 -19.91
CA PHE A 533 19.09 -1.56 -21.26
C PHE A 533 18.02 -1.22 -22.31
N ARG A 534 16.84 -1.84 -22.19
CA ARG A 534 15.70 -1.61 -23.07
C ARG A 534 14.98 -0.29 -22.78
N ARG A 535 14.70 0.02 -21.50
CA ARG A 535 13.93 1.20 -21.09
C ARG A 535 14.72 2.50 -21.22
N ASN A 536 16.05 2.43 -21.17
CA ASN A 536 16.92 3.61 -21.17
C ASN A 536 17.53 3.93 -22.54
N ASP A 537 17.05 3.30 -23.62
CA ASP A 537 17.62 3.42 -24.98
C ASP A 537 19.14 3.22 -25.01
N THR A 538 19.64 2.31 -24.17
CA THR A 538 21.09 2.18 -23.94
C THR A 538 21.83 1.78 -25.21
N GLN A 539 21.20 1.01 -26.10
CA GLN A 539 21.80 0.66 -27.40
C GLN A 539 22.11 1.91 -28.23
N GLN A 540 21.17 2.86 -28.33
CA GLN A 540 21.36 4.08 -29.10
C GLN A 540 22.51 4.92 -28.55
N PHE A 541 22.61 5.03 -27.21
CA PHE A 541 23.72 5.73 -26.57
C PHE A 541 25.06 5.06 -26.85
N VAL A 542 25.12 3.73 -26.73
CA VAL A 542 26.34 2.96 -27.04
C VAL A 542 26.77 3.15 -28.48
N ASP A 543 25.84 3.04 -29.44
CA ASP A 543 26.15 3.16 -30.86
C ASP A 543 26.69 4.56 -31.25
N GLN A 544 26.24 5.60 -30.54
CA GLN A 544 26.62 6.98 -30.82
C GLN A 544 27.91 7.42 -30.12
N GLU A 545 28.13 6.98 -28.87
CA GLU A 545 29.10 7.61 -27.98
C GLU A 545 30.27 6.70 -27.59
N PHE A 546 30.12 5.37 -27.68
CA PHE A 546 31.16 4.45 -27.24
C PHE A 546 32.30 4.31 -28.24
N ILE A 547 33.51 4.30 -27.72
CA ILE A 547 34.70 3.83 -28.42
C ILE A 547 35.19 2.50 -27.81
N ALA A 548 36.22 1.91 -28.41
CA ALA A 548 36.76 0.61 -27.99
C ALA A 548 37.16 0.58 -26.50
N GLU A 549 37.67 1.69 -25.96
CA GLU A 549 38.04 1.83 -24.55
C GLU A 549 36.83 1.75 -23.62
N ASP A 550 35.72 2.42 -23.97
CA ASP A 550 34.48 2.40 -23.16
C ASP A 550 33.90 0.99 -23.11
N HIS A 551 33.87 0.29 -24.26
CA HIS A 551 33.47 -1.12 -24.31
C HIS A 551 34.38 -2.00 -23.44
N LYS A 552 35.69 -1.75 -23.42
CA LYS A 552 36.62 -2.50 -22.56
C LYS A 552 36.34 -2.24 -21.08
N PHE A 553 36.10 -0.98 -20.71
CA PHE A 553 35.79 -0.57 -19.34
C PHE A 553 34.49 -1.21 -18.84
N VAL A 554 33.37 -1.04 -19.57
CA VAL A 554 32.06 -1.58 -19.15
C VAL A 554 32.08 -3.11 -19.06
N ARG A 555 32.80 -3.80 -19.98
CA ARG A 555 33.01 -5.25 -19.85
C ARG A 555 33.83 -5.62 -18.62
N GLY A 556 34.80 -4.79 -18.23
CA GLY A 556 35.56 -4.96 -16.99
C GLY A 556 34.69 -4.82 -15.75
N GLU A 557 33.94 -3.72 -15.64
CA GLU A 557 33.02 -3.46 -14.53
C GLU A 557 31.94 -4.55 -14.43
N ALA A 558 31.37 -5.01 -15.56
CA ALA A 558 30.42 -6.11 -15.56
C ALA A 558 31.01 -7.43 -15.02
N ARG A 559 32.28 -7.73 -15.29
CA ARG A 559 32.97 -8.91 -14.72
C ARG A 559 33.20 -8.75 -13.23
N LEU A 560 33.58 -7.56 -12.76
CA LEU A 560 33.76 -7.28 -11.33
C LEU A 560 32.44 -7.45 -10.57
N LEU A 561 31.36 -6.90 -11.13
CA LEU A 561 30.02 -7.03 -10.57
C LEU A 561 29.54 -8.49 -10.56
N GLN A 562 29.79 -9.25 -11.63
CA GLN A 562 29.45 -10.67 -11.64
C GLN A 562 30.29 -11.47 -10.63
N ALA A 563 31.57 -11.12 -10.46
CA ALA A 563 32.47 -11.75 -9.50
C ALA A 563 32.06 -11.51 -8.04
N SER A 564 31.42 -10.38 -7.73
CA SER A 564 30.91 -10.08 -6.38
C SER A 564 29.69 -10.92 -5.99
N ARG A 565 29.03 -11.58 -6.96
CA ARG A 565 27.84 -12.44 -6.77
C ARG A 565 26.69 -11.71 -6.05
N PRO A 566 26.15 -10.61 -6.63
CA PRO A 566 25.16 -9.75 -5.99
C PRO A 566 23.92 -10.52 -5.52
N GLN A 567 23.45 -11.51 -6.29
CA GLN A 567 22.31 -12.34 -5.90
C GLN A 567 22.57 -13.12 -4.60
N LYS A 568 23.80 -13.65 -4.40
CA LYS A 568 24.16 -14.41 -3.20
C LYS A 568 24.28 -13.48 -1.98
N GLN A 569 24.81 -12.27 -2.19
CA GLN A 569 24.90 -11.26 -1.14
C GLN A 569 23.51 -10.84 -0.66
N LEU A 570 22.58 -10.60 -1.60
CA LEU A 570 21.18 -10.29 -1.28
C LEU A 570 20.53 -11.42 -0.48
N GLN A 571 20.63 -12.67 -0.94
CA GLN A 571 20.06 -13.83 -0.23
C GLN A 571 20.61 -13.95 1.19
N HIS A 572 21.91 -13.74 1.38
CA HIS A 572 22.51 -13.77 2.71
C HIS A 572 22.01 -12.62 3.60
N ALA A 573 21.91 -11.41 3.04
CA ALA A 573 21.40 -10.25 3.76
C ALA A 573 19.94 -10.44 4.20
N GLN A 574 19.10 -11.07 3.37
CA GLN A 574 17.72 -11.39 3.72
C GLN A 574 17.66 -12.36 4.90
N VAL A 575 18.40 -13.47 4.85
CA VAL A 575 18.42 -14.45 5.95
C VAL A 575 18.86 -13.80 7.27
N VAL A 576 19.91 -12.98 7.23
CA VAL A 576 20.38 -12.25 8.42
C VAL A 576 19.31 -11.27 8.95
N HIS A 577 18.57 -10.62 8.05
CA HIS A 577 17.47 -9.74 8.43
C HIS A 577 16.33 -10.53 9.11
N ASP A 578 15.90 -11.63 8.49
CA ASP A 578 14.82 -12.49 8.99
C ASP A 578 15.18 -13.08 10.37
N GLU A 579 16.44 -13.48 10.57
CA GLU A 579 16.95 -13.95 11.87
C GLU A 579 16.92 -12.87 12.96
N GLU A 580 17.21 -11.61 12.60
CA GLU A 580 17.12 -10.48 13.54
C GLU A 580 15.67 -10.10 13.83
N GLU A 581 14.77 -10.18 12.85
CA GLU A 581 13.33 -9.98 13.07
C GLU A 581 12.74 -11.07 13.97
N ALA A 582 13.07 -12.33 13.71
CA ALA A 582 12.66 -13.44 14.56
C ALA A 582 13.13 -13.25 16.01
N ARG A 583 14.39 -12.85 16.22
CA ARG A 583 14.91 -12.54 17.57
C ARG A 583 14.18 -11.38 18.24
N ARG A 584 13.86 -10.31 17.49
CA ARG A 584 13.09 -9.17 18.01
C ARG A 584 11.67 -9.59 18.41
N HIS A 585 11.01 -10.40 17.59
CA HIS A 585 9.67 -10.93 17.89
C HIS A 585 9.69 -11.85 19.11
N GLN A 586 10.65 -12.77 19.22
CA GLN A 586 10.84 -13.62 20.40
C GLN A 586 11.05 -12.78 21.67
N ALA A 587 11.94 -11.79 21.65
CA ALA A 587 12.17 -10.92 22.81
C ALA A 587 10.93 -10.09 23.19
N SER A 588 10.16 -9.64 22.19
CA SER A 588 8.89 -8.92 22.40
C SER A 588 7.81 -9.84 23.00
N GLU A 589 7.74 -11.09 22.56
CA GLU A 589 6.86 -12.12 23.09
C GLU A 589 7.24 -12.46 24.54
N GLU A 590 8.50 -12.75 24.82
CA GLU A 590 9.03 -12.98 26.17
C GLU A 590 8.72 -11.81 27.11
N GLN A 591 8.93 -10.58 26.66
CA GLN A 591 8.61 -9.39 27.45
C GLN A 591 7.10 -9.27 27.70
N SER A 592 6.28 -9.58 26.70
CA SER A 592 4.81 -9.57 26.83
C SER A 592 4.34 -10.66 27.80
N ASN A 593 4.93 -11.84 27.74
CA ASN A 593 4.66 -12.97 28.63
C ASN A 593 5.11 -12.69 30.06
N ALA A 594 6.29 -12.12 30.26
CA ALA A 594 6.77 -11.71 31.58
C ALA A 594 5.85 -10.67 32.22
N LYS A 595 5.39 -9.67 31.44
CA LYS A 595 4.42 -8.66 31.91
C LYS A 595 3.06 -9.29 32.23
N ALA A 596 2.60 -10.25 31.42
CA ALA A 596 1.36 -10.96 31.66
C ALA A 596 1.43 -11.79 32.95
N LEU A 597 2.53 -12.51 33.15
CA LEU A 597 2.78 -13.31 34.36
C LEU A 597 2.90 -12.41 35.60
N GLU A 598 3.67 -11.32 35.54
CA GLU A 598 3.78 -10.37 36.66
C GLU A 598 2.41 -9.80 37.05
N ARG A 599 1.58 -9.47 36.05
CA ARG A 599 0.21 -9.00 36.28
C ARG A 599 -0.68 -10.09 36.87
N GLN A 600 -0.55 -11.34 36.42
CA GLN A 600 -1.28 -12.48 36.99
C GLN A 600 -0.91 -12.71 38.44
N ILE A 601 0.39 -12.72 38.77
CA ILE A 601 0.90 -12.81 40.14
C ILE A 601 0.36 -11.66 41.01
N LYS A 602 0.30 -10.43 40.48
CA LYS A 602 -0.29 -9.28 41.20
C LYS A 602 -1.77 -9.48 41.47
N LEU A 603 -2.53 -9.98 40.49
CA LEU A 603 -3.96 -10.27 40.64
C LEU A 603 -4.20 -11.38 41.67
N ASP A 604 -3.43 -12.46 41.63
CA ASP A 604 -3.56 -13.60 42.56
C ASP A 604 -3.21 -13.19 44.00
N ASN A 605 -2.25 -12.28 44.18
CA ASN A 605 -1.88 -11.75 45.50
C ASN A 605 -2.80 -10.62 46.00
N THR A 606 -3.70 -10.10 45.16
CA THR A 606 -4.60 -9.01 45.56
C THR A 606 -5.77 -9.57 46.35
N VAL A 607 -5.83 -9.24 47.64
CA VAL A 607 -6.99 -9.55 48.49
C VAL A 607 -8.09 -8.53 48.22
N LEU A 608 -9.26 -9.00 47.79
CA LEU A 608 -10.42 -8.14 47.50
C LEU A 608 -10.90 -7.41 48.76
N ILE A 609 -10.99 -6.08 48.68
CA ILE A 609 -11.62 -5.27 49.72
C ILE A 609 -13.13 -5.29 49.50
N THR A 610 -13.86 -5.85 50.47
CA THR A 610 -15.32 -6.01 50.42
C THR A 610 -16.09 -4.96 51.22
N ASP A 611 -15.38 -4.08 51.92
CA ASP A 611 -15.94 -3.02 52.77
C ASP A 611 -15.62 -1.63 52.18
N ALA A 612 -16.66 -0.90 51.82
CA ALA A 612 -16.59 0.39 51.16
C ALA A 612 -15.90 1.50 51.99
N GLU A 613 -15.88 1.36 53.31
CA GLU A 613 -15.21 2.32 54.21
C GLU A 613 -13.70 2.10 54.25
N LYS A 614 -13.23 0.88 53.94
CA LYS A 614 -11.80 0.55 53.93
C LYS A 614 -11.04 1.12 52.73
N PHE A 615 -11.71 1.74 51.76
CA PHE A 615 -11.06 2.45 50.66
C PHE A 615 -10.52 3.83 51.06
N VAL A 616 -10.92 4.36 52.22
CA VAL A 616 -10.43 5.65 52.72
C VAL A 616 -8.97 5.51 53.15
N GLY A 617 -8.08 6.32 52.57
CA GLY A 617 -6.64 6.30 52.88
C GLY A 617 -5.83 5.20 52.19
N VAL A 618 -6.44 4.41 51.28
CA VAL A 618 -5.72 3.40 50.51
C VAL A 618 -4.79 4.06 49.49
N ARG A 619 -3.58 3.51 49.37
CA ARG A 619 -2.57 3.98 48.41
C ARG A 619 -3.05 3.79 46.97
N LYS A 620 -2.63 4.69 46.08
CA LYS A 620 -3.01 4.71 44.66
C LYS A 620 -2.82 3.36 43.97
N ASP A 621 -1.69 2.70 44.21
CA ASP A 621 -1.35 1.43 43.55
C ASP A 621 -2.30 0.30 44.00
N ALA A 622 -2.61 0.24 45.29
CA ALA A 622 -3.59 -0.73 45.82
C ALA A 622 -5.01 -0.46 45.29
N LEU A 623 -5.41 0.80 45.07
CA LEU A 623 -6.70 1.11 44.41
C LEU A 623 -6.72 0.66 42.95
N ILE A 624 -5.58 0.78 42.25
CA ILE A 624 -5.42 0.28 40.88
C ILE A 624 -5.51 -1.25 40.85
N ASP A 625 -4.86 -1.93 41.79
CA ASP A 625 -4.90 -3.39 41.89
C ASP A 625 -6.31 -3.90 42.17
N GLN A 626 -7.09 -3.23 43.03
CA GLN A 626 -8.50 -3.54 43.25
C GLN A 626 -9.33 -3.39 41.97
N LEU A 627 -9.19 -2.27 41.25
CA LEU A 627 -9.90 -2.07 39.97
C LEU A 627 -9.53 -3.14 38.94
N ASN A 628 -8.25 -3.51 38.86
CA ASN A 628 -7.78 -4.58 37.98
C ASN A 628 -8.33 -5.94 38.41
N TYR A 629 -8.45 -6.22 39.70
CA TYR A 629 -9.06 -7.43 40.23
C TYR A 629 -10.54 -7.55 39.83
N TRP A 630 -11.32 -6.49 40.02
CA TRP A 630 -12.71 -6.43 39.57
C TRP A 630 -12.84 -6.64 38.06
N ARG A 631 -11.95 -6.04 37.28
CA ARG A 631 -11.97 -6.08 35.83
C ARG A 631 -11.54 -7.42 35.25
N HIS A 632 -10.48 -8.02 35.79
CA HIS A 632 -9.80 -9.17 35.17
C HIS A 632 -10.06 -10.49 35.89
N ARG A 633 -10.31 -10.48 37.20
CA ARG A 633 -10.62 -11.70 37.97
C ARG A 633 -12.12 -11.92 38.11
N LEU A 634 -12.87 -10.86 38.42
CA LEU A 634 -14.32 -10.92 38.59
C LEU A 634 -15.10 -10.62 37.29
N LEU A 635 -14.39 -10.19 36.24
CA LEU A 635 -14.95 -9.87 34.92
C LEU A 635 -16.07 -8.82 34.96
N ALA A 636 -16.04 -7.92 35.94
CA ALA A 636 -16.97 -6.80 36.01
C ALA A 636 -16.69 -5.78 34.90
N LYS A 637 -17.73 -5.09 34.44
CA LYS A 637 -17.61 -4.00 33.46
C LYS A 637 -16.96 -2.77 34.09
N VAL A 638 -15.63 -2.70 34.03
CA VAL A 638 -14.82 -1.61 34.58
C VAL A 638 -13.98 -0.99 33.47
N GLU A 639 -13.97 0.34 33.40
CA GLU A 639 -13.10 1.09 32.48
C GLU A 639 -11.61 0.94 32.88
N PRO A 640 -10.66 1.03 31.94
CA PRO A 640 -9.25 1.04 32.26
C PRO A 640 -8.88 2.13 33.29
N ASN A 641 -7.94 1.82 34.19
CA ASN A 641 -7.44 2.79 35.17
C ASN A 641 -6.91 4.10 34.54
N THR A 642 -6.46 4.06 33.28
CA THR A 642 -6.01 5.22 32.50
C THR A 642 -7.13 6.22 32.23
N LYS A 643 -8.38 5.76 32.19
CA LYS A 643 -9.58 6.61 32.07
C LYS A 643 -10.14 7.07 33.41
N ILE A 644 -9.62 6.55 34.54
CA ILE A 644 -10.01 6.95 35.90
C ILE A 644 -8.78 7.52 36.62
N PRO A 645 -8.27 8.71 36.23
CA PRO A 645 -6.95 9.17 36.64
C PRO A 645 -6.85 9.58 38.12
N LYS A 646 -7.91 10.17 38.69
CA LYS A 646 -7.90 10.67 40.09
C LYS A 646 -8.23 9.55 41.08
N ASN A 647 -7.65 9.61 42.27
CA ASN A 647 -7.89 8.60 43.31
C ASN A 647 -9.33 8.63 43.84
N VAL A 648 -9.93 9.82 43.92
CA VAL A 648 -11.33 10.01 44.35
C VAL A 648 -12.29 9.25 43.42
N ASP A 649 -12.06 9.35 42.11
CA ASP A 649 -12.88 8.69 41.10
C ASP A 649 -12.69 7.15 41.12
N LYS A 650 -11.47 6.67 41.40
CA LYS A 650 -11.21 5.23 41.60
C LYS A 650 -11.96 4.66 42.80
N VAL A 651 -11.94 5.39 43.93
CA VAL A 651 -12.69 4.99 45.13
C VAL A 651 -14.19 5.03 44.87
N ALA A 652 -14.69 6.04 44.15
CA ALA A 652 -16.10 6.12 43.78
C ALA A 652 -16.54 4.94 42.91
N GLU A 653 -15.74 4.55 41.91
CA GLU A 653 -16.05 3.40 41.05
C GLU A 653 -15.98 2.08 41.83
N LEU A 654 -15.00 1.88 42.71
CA LEU A 654 -14.92 0.68 43.56
C LEU A 654 -16.10 0.57 44.52
N ARG A 655 -16.55 1.69 45.11
CA ARG A 655 -17.74 1.73 45.98
C ARG A 655 -19.01 1.40 45.20
N LYS A 656 -19.14 1.93 43.98
CA LYS A 656 -20.24 1.61 43.07
C LYS A 656 -20.25 0.12 42.70
N LEU A 657 -19.09 -0.46 42.41
CA LEU A 657 -18.98 -1.90 42.11
C LEU A 657 -19.38 -2.77 43.31
N LEU A 658 -18.97 -2.42 44.53
CA LEU A 658 -19.41 -3.13 45.75
C LEU A 658 -20.91 -2.99 46.02
N ALA A 659 -21.50 -1.83 45.70
CA ALA A 659 -22.94 -1.61 45.85
C ALA A 659 -23.74 -2.44 44.84
N LEU A 660 -23.23 -2.60 43.62
CA LEU A 660 -23.85 -3.41 42.56
C LEU A 660 -23.63 -4.91 42.79
N PHE A 661 -22.44 -5.29 43.26
CA PHE A 661 -22.02 -6.69 43.44
C PHE A 661 -21.50 -6.92 44.86
N PRO A 662 -22.38 -6.99 45.87
CA PRO A 662 -21.99 -7.22 47.25
C PRO A 662 -21.12 -8.47 47.41
N GLY A 663 -20.01 -8.34 48.13
CA GLY A 663 -19.08 -9.47 48.37
C GLY A 663 -18.25 -9.91 47.16
N GLY A 664 -18.30 -9.20 46.01
CA GLY A 664 -17.50 -9.55 44.84
C GLY A 664 -18.16 -10.54 43.87
N VAL A 665 -19.47 -10.76 43.98
CA VAL A 665 -20.19 -11.73 43.14
C VAL A 665 -20.78 -11.05 41.92
N VAL A 666 -20.15 -11.26 40.75
CA VAL A 666 -20.65 -10.75 39.45
C VAL A 666 -21.44 -11.85 38.75
N PRO A 667 -22.75 -11.64 38.46
CA PRO A 667 -23.59 -12.58 37.72
C PRO A 667 -23.02 -12.87 36.33
N GLU A 668 -23.20 -14.10 35.84
CA GLU A 668 -22.63 -14.53 34.56
C GLU A 668 -23.12 -13.69 33.37
N SER A 669 -24.38 -13.24 33.41
CA SER A 669 -24.99 -12.33 32.42
C SER A 669 -24.38 -10.91 32.39
N GLU A 670 -23.67 -10.51 33.44
CA GLU A 670 -23.05 -9.19 33.59
C GLU A 670 -21.51 -9.26 33.49
N ARG A 671 -20.96 -10.47 33.35
CA ARG A 671 -19.54 -10.65 33.10
C ARG A 671 -19.21 -10.18 31.70
N THR A 672 -18.19 -9.34 31.61
CA THR A 672 -17.68 -8.84 30.34
C THR A 672 -16.21 -9.19 30.23
N ILE A 673 -15.84 -9.87 29.13
CA ILE A 673 -14.44 -10.11 28.81
C ILE A 673 -13.84 -8.76 28.37
N PRO A 674 -12.81 -8.24 29.06
CA PRO A 674 -12.20 -6.97 28.70
C PRO A 674 -11.64 -7.01 27.27
N LYS A 675 -11.98 -6.03 26.43
CA LYS A 675 -11.38 -5.89 25.09
C LYS A 675 -9.93 -5.34 25.18
N GLY A 676 -8.97 -6.06 24.59
CA GLY A 676 -7.53 -5.72 24.52
C GLY A 676 -6.66 -6.96 24.33
N LYS A 677 -5.37 -6.82 23.95
CA LYS A 677 -4.41 -7.96 23.85
C LYS A 677 -4.55 -8.81 25.12
N GLY A 678 -4.95 -10.07 24.92
CA GLY A 678 -5.55 -10.91 25.95
C GLY A 678 -4.69 -11.06 27.21
N HIS A 679 -5.34 -11.39 28.32
CA HIS A 679 -4.72 -11.78 29.60
C HIS A 679 -4.06 -13.16 29.56
N THR A 680 -3.95 -13.72 28.37
CA THR A 680 -3.40 -15.04 28.11
C THR A 680 -1.92 -14.85 27.82
N LEU A 681 -1.08 -15.70 28.41
CA LEU A 681 0.29 -15.86 27.94
C LEU A 681 0.24 -16.09 26.42
N ILE A 682 1.03 -15.34 25.67
CA ILE A 682 1.26 -15.61 24.26
C ILE A 682 1.99 -16.93 24.23
N VAL A 683 1.38 -17.89 23.57
CA VAL A 683 1.86 -19.26 23.57
C VAL A 683 2.73 -19.45 22.34
N GLY A 684 4.03 -19.61 22.57
CA GLY A 684 5.02 -19.84 21.51
C GLY A 684 4.84 -21.19 20.80
N PRO A 685 5.61 -21.43 19.73
CA PRO A 685 5.48 -22.62 18.89
C PRO A 685 5.66 -23.94 19.66
N GLU A 686 6.34 -23.93 20.81
CA GLU A 686 6.54 -25.11 21.65
C GLU A 686 5.23 -25.69 22.21
N ALA A 687 4.19 -24.89 22.43
CA ALA A 687 2.93 -25.47 22.92
C ALA A 687 2.13 -26.17 21.82
N VAL A 688 2.31 -25.77 20.56
CA VAL A 688 1.76 -26.52 19.42
C VAL A 688 2.33 -27.94 19.41
N LEU A 689 3.59 -28.11 19.83
CA LEU A 689 4.23 -29.42 19.97
C LEU A 689 3.74 -30.20 21.20
N GLN A 690 3.22 -29.54 22.24
CA GLN A 690 2.69 -30.19 23.44
C GLN A 690 1.30 -30.80 23.23
N ASP A 691 0.49 -30.19 22.36
CA ASP A 691 -0.85 -30.68 21.99
C ASP A 691 -0.82 -31.68 20.82
N MET A 692 0.33 -31.91 20.20
CA MET A 692 0.48 -32.96 19.19
C MET A 692 0.49 -34.34 19.86
N PRO A 693 -0.42 -35.28 19.48
CA PRO A 693 -0.38 -36.63 20.00
C PRO A 693 0.99 -37.24 19.69
N SER A 694 1.67 -37.80 20.69
CA SER A 694 2.94 -38.49 20.49
C SER A 694 2.72 -39.69 19.56
N ILE A 695 2.96 -39.51 18.26
CA ILE A 695 2.91 -40.60 17.29
C ILE A 695 4.13 -41.47 17.57
N SER A 696 3.93 -42.55 18.33
CA SER A 696 4.89 -43.64 18.37
C SER A 696 4.83 -44.29 16.98
N ILE A 697 5.81 -44.01 16.14
CA ILE A 697 5.94 -44.69 14.85
C ILE A 697 6.39 -46.13 15.16
N ALA A 698 5.42 -47.02 15.34
CA ALA A 698 5.66 -48.45 15.20
C ALA A 698 6.00 -48.72 13.73
N SER A 699 7.06 -49.46 13.53
CA SER A 699 7.66 -49.76 12.24
C SER A 699 6.66 -50.39 11.27
N THR A 700 6.50 -49.73 10.12
CA THR A 700 6.25 -50.29 8.78
C THR A 700 5.17 -51.37 8.62
N GLU A 701 4.11 -51.03 7.87
CA GLU A 701 3.75 -51.76 6.66
C GLU A 701 3.15 -50.77 5.65
N VAL A 702 3.82 -50.63 4.50
CA VAL A 702 3.38 -49.80 3.39
C VAL A 702 2.26 -50.57 2.67
N VAL A 703 1.03 -50.08 2.77
CA VAL A 703 -0.05 -50.46 1.84
C VAL A 703 -0.47 -49.22 1.08
N ASP A 704 -0.15 -49.24 -0.21
CA ASP A 704 -0.46 -48.23 -1.20
C ASP A 704 -1.97 -48.21 -1.49
N HIS A 705 -2.63 -47.11 -1.11
CA HIS A 705 -3.94 -46.75 -1.66
C HIS A 705 -3.95 -45.27 -2.02
N SER A 706 -3.74 -45.02 -3.32
CA SER A 706 -3.97 -43.74 -3.98
C SER A 706 -5.44 -43.34 -3.94
N VAL A 707 -5.80 -42.39 -3.08
CA VAL A 707 -6.98 -41.53 -3.27
C VAL A 707 -6.56 -40.10 -2.91
N ARG A 708 -6.52 -39.23 -3.92
CA ARG A 708 -6.27 -37.80 -3.76
C ARG A 708 -7.59 -37.11 -3.40
N GLU A 709 -7.73 -36.69 -2.15
CA GLU A 709 -8.66 -35.61 -1.79
C GLU A 709 -7.91 -34.28 -1.88
N GLU A 710 -8.45 -33.36 -2.69
CA GLU A 710 -7.94 -32.02 -2.87
C GLU A 710 -8.41 -31.12 -1.72
N GLU A 711 -7.53 -30.86 -0.76
CA GLU A 711 -7.71 -29.79 0.23
C GLU A 711 -7.34 -28.45 -0.42
N GLY A 712 -8.34 -27.59 -0.59
CA GLY A 712 -8.17 -26.22 -1.06
C GLY A 712 -7.94 -25.28 0.11
N GLU A 713 -6.71 -24.84 0.30
CA GLU A 713 -6.37 -23.73 1.20
C GLU A 713 -7.11 -22.44 0.82
N GLU A 714 -7.67 -21.82 1.86
CA GLU A 714 -8.54 -20.65 1.86
C GLU A 714 -7.69 -19.40 2.11
N ILE A 715 -7.64 -18.48 1.14
CA ILE A 715 -6.92 -17.21 1.26
C ILE A 715 -7.94 -16.11 1.53
N ASP A 716 -7.76 -15.42 2.66
CA ASP A 716 -8.52 -14.24 3.05
C ASP A 716 -8.22 -13.07 2.09
N LEU A 717 -9.25 -12.39 1.62
CA LEU A 717 -9.14 -11.28 0.65
C LEU A 717 -10.24 -10.25 0.90
N LEU A 718 -9.86 -9.10 1.47
CA LEU A 718 -9.89 -7.79 0.80
C LEU A 718 -9.39 -6.66 1.72
N TYR A 719 -8.36 -5.94 1.24
CA TYR A 719 -7.86 -4.66 1.75
C TYR A 719 -7.36 -4.61 3.19
N GLU A 720 -6.30 -5.37 3.49
CA GLU A 720 -5.29 -4.91 4.46
C GLU A 720 -3.93 -4.96 3.79
N SER A 721 -3.33 -3.78 3.63
CA SER A 721 -1.89 -3.66 3.70
C SER A 721 -1.50 -4.05 5.12
N GLU A 722 -0.62 -5.04 5.24
CA GLU A 722 0.07 -5.50 6.45
C GLU A 722 -0.62 -6.57 7.34
N VAL A 723 0.20 -7.61 7.58
CA VAL A 723 0.19 -8.68 8.61
C VAL A 723 -0.52 -10.00 8.24
N ASP A 724 0.31 -11.04 8.24
CA ASP A 724 0.11 -12.47 7.95
C ASP A 724 -1.03 -13.15 8.73
N ASP A 725 -1.53 -14.28 8.20
CA ASP A 725 -1.20 -15.60 8.77
C ASP A 725 -1.67 -16.79 7.89
N ILE A 726 -0.69 -17.68 7.63
CA ILE A 726 -0.65 -19.00 6.94
C ILE A 726 -0.67 -18.98 5.40
#